data_AF-A0A348UZA1-F1
#
_entry.id   AF-A0A348UZA1-F1
#
_cell.length_a   1.000
_cell.length_b   1.000
_cell.length_c   1.000
_cell.angle_alpha   90.00
_cell.angle_beta   90.00
_cell.angle_gamma   90.00
#
_symmetry.space_group_name_H-M   'P 1'
#
loop_
_entity.id
_entity.type
_entity.pdbx_description
1 polymer ?
#
loop_
_entity_poly.entity_id
_entity_poly.type
_entity_poly.pdbx_seq_one_letter_code
_entity_poly.pdbx_strand_id
1 'polypeptide(L)'
;MAALGHLYSENEERGLYKTTDGGRSWKKVLEVKLDGRAIGVVDVALDPSNPRVLYASAYDRLRKPWNYQLGGPGSGIYKTEDGGQTWKKLENGLPGGILGRIGLSIYPKNPKIIYACVENANKPGLSPADRYREILLGLSSSGMIDGEVYRSDDGGESWKKVSPEGQSIGGAPGYYYGQIIVDPNDDLVVYVLSVSVLGTRDGGRTWNRRVFNFGGDNHALWIDPANSDHMLLGYDHGMGITYDGGKNWYHPDFLPLAQFYAVGLDNSYPYRVAGGTQDNGSHLGPSTRPAGRPIRLEHWSTVGGGDGMYNVFDWKTNRYLYNESQFGEIQRVDLQTGERKRIRYQKPDLRWNWCAPILVSPHNSDVIYHGANILLKSPYRGEYWLEVSPDLTTNDKEKLPQGKGGDGNIQYCTITTIDESPLVEGLLWVGTDDGNVWLTRDGGKNWEKLNANIKGHPGYWVSRVTASNFNPATAYVTFTGFRHDDFRPFIFRTDDYGQTWTSISGNLAEGPVNVIREDYRQPRLLFAGTDFGVYVSPDGGQNWFKLKGNMPTQPVHDLQLHPRENDLVVATHGRGIFITDISWLQELTSEVLNRDLHLFQVEPKIRWVDKDSGHSSSLNFDGESEPEAVVINYYLKSAVSGEVKIKIYSGQLLLSELKGPGKAGLNQVLWNMTARRERTEEEKKQVRQMLARMAGSGFSSQVDPDYVYVPVREGEYRVVVEAGSRQVSGLIRLLPDLWNIN
;
A
#
# COMPACT_ATOMS: atom_id res chain seq x y z
N MET A 1 -25.66 6.46 2.24
CA MET A 1 -24.42 6.19 1.49
C MET A 1 -24.49 6.96 0.18
N ALA A 2 -23.64 7.98 0.03
CA ALA A 2 -23.42 8.65 -1.25
C ALA A 2 -22.55 7.73 -2.12
N ALA A 3 -23.05 7.31 -3.27
CA ALA A 3 -22.34 6.40 -4.16
C ALA A 3 -21.94 7.13 -5.45
N LEU A 4 -20.64 7.36 -5.59
CA LEU A 4 -20.05 7.86 -6.83
C LEU A 4 -20.07 6.82 -7.96
N GLY A 5 -20.28 5.54 -7.63
CA GLY A 5 -20.22 4.41 -8.56
C GLY A 5 -18.80 3.89 -8.79
N HIS A 6 -18.69 3.01 -9.78
CA HIS A 6 -17.40 2.47 -10.21
C HIS A 6 -16.50 3.60 -10.71
N LEU A 7 -15.21 3.49 -10.45
CA LEU A 7 -14.28 4.57 -10.75
C LEU A 7 -14.07 4.73 -12.27
N TYR A 8 -13.93 3.60 -12.98
CA TYR A 8 -13.47 3.57 -14.37
C TYR A 8 -14.54 3.33 -15.43
N SER A 9 -15.76 2.97 -15.01
CA SER A 9 -16.88 2.74 -15.91
C SER A 9 -18.15 3.47 -15.46
N GLU A 10 -19.09 3.56 -16.39
CA GLU A 10 -20.46 3.98 -16.10
C GLU A 10 -21.25 2.78 -15.58
N ASN A 11 -22.03 3.00 -14.53
CA ASN A 11 -22.72 1.92 -13.84
C ASN A 11 -23.98 2.44 -13.14
N GLU A 12 -25.03 1.62 -13.08
CA GLU A 12 -26.33 2.00 -12.52
C GLU A 12 -26.29 2.14 -10.99
N GLU A 13 -25.24 1.66 -10.31
CA GLU A 13 -25.13 1.76 -8.84
C GLU A 13 -24.85 3.20 -8.37
N ARG A 14 -24.63 4.15 -9.28
CA ARG A 14 -24.49 5.58 -8.98
C ARG A 14 -25.77 6.17 -8.37
N GLY A 15 -25.62 7.03 -7.35
CA GLY A 15 -26.73 7.72 -6.71
C GLY A 15 -26.62 7.81 -5.18
N LEU A 16 -27.72 8.11 -4.50
CA LEU A 16 -27.79 8.10 -3.03
C LEU A 16 -28.60 6.90 -2.56
N TYR A 17 -28.07 6.18 -1.57
CA TYR A 17 -28.73 5.04 -0.95
C TYR A 17 -29.03 5.28 0.52
N LYS A 18 -30.21 4.83 0.94
CA LYS A 18 -30.70 4.89 2.31
C LYS A 18 -30.81 3.48 2.88
N THR A 19 -30.37 3.33 4.12
CA THR A 19 -30.64 2.17 4.96
C THR A 19 -31.49 2.60 6.15
N THR A 20 -32.28 1.68 6.69
CA THR A 20 -33.07 1.86 7.91
C THR A 20 -32.87 0.71 8.90
N ASP A 21 -31.93 -0.19 8.62
CA ASP A 21 -31.69 -1.44 9.37
C ASP A 21 -30.22 -1.62 9.78
N GLY A 22 -29.49 -0.51 9.92
CA GLY A 22 -28.08 -0.52 10.27
C GLY A 22 -27.15 -0.97 9.14
N GLY A 23 -27.59 -0.83 7.88
CA GLY A 23 -26.77 -1.13 6.69
C GLY A 23 -26.89 -2.56 6.16
N ARG A 24 -27.85 -3.35 6.67
CA ARG A 24 -28.12 -4.72 6.16
C ARG A 24 -28.77 -4.68 4.78
N SER A 25 -29.62 -3.68 4.53
CA SER A 25 -30.21 -3.40 3.22
C SER A 25 -30.15 -1.92 2.86
N TRP A 26 -30.14 -1.66 1.56
CA TRP A 26 -30.00 -0.32 0.99
C TRP A 26 -31.01 -0.11 -0.15
N LYS A 27 -31.67 1.04 -0.15
CA LYS A 27 -32.58 1.48 -1.21
C LYS A 27 -32.02 2.73 -1.87
N LYS A 28 -31.93 2.75 -3.21
CA LYS A 28 -31.61 3.96 -3.97
C LYS A 28 -32.75 4.97 -3.80
N VAL A 29 -32.44 6.16 -3.29
CA VAL A 29 -33.41 7.23 -2.96
C VAL A 29 -33.22 8.50 -3.79
N LEU A 30 -32.04 8.70 -4.39
CA LEU A 30 -31.81 9.73 -5.40
C LEU A 30 -31.10 9.08 -6.58
N GLU A 31 -31.69 9.27 -7.75
CA GLU A 31 -31.11 8.92 -9.05
C GLU A 31 -31.03 10.19 -9.89
N VAL A 32 -29.85 10.47 -10.42
CA VAL A 32 -29.60 11.57 -11.35
C VAL A 32 -29.16 10.96 -12.67
N LYS A 33 -29.82 11.33 -13.76
CA LYS A 33 -29.53 10.83 -15.10
C LYS A 33 -29.31 11.98 -16.07
N LEU A 34 -28.29 11.84 -16.91
CA LEU A 34 -27.98 12.74 -18.00
C LEU A 34 -27.70 11.91 -19.24
N ASP A 35 -28.47 12.11 -20.31
CA ASP A 35 -28.32 11.37 -21.58
C ASP A 35 -28.30 9.84 -21.42
N GLY A 36 -29.12 9.32 -20.49
CA GLY A 36 -29.21 7.89 -20.19
C GLY A 36 -28.15 7.36 -19.21
N ARG A 37 -27.16 8.18 -18.85
CA ARG A 37 -26.06 7.82 -17.93
C ARG A 37 -26.40 8.19 -16.49
N ALA A 38 -26.14 7.27 -15.56
CA ALA A 38 -26.30 7.52 -14.13
C ALA A 38 -25.17 8.39 -13.57
N ILE A 39 -25.52 9.39 -12.77
CA ILE A 39 -24.58 10.33 -12.13
C ILE A 39 -24.49 10.02 -10.64
N GLY A 40 -23.26 9.99 -10.13
CA GLY A 40 -22.98 9.65 -8.74
C GLY A 40 -23.29 10.78 -7.76
N VAL A 41 -23.45 10.45 -6.49
CA VAL A 41 -23.54 11.44 -5.39
C VAL A 41 -22.23 11.42 -4.62
N VAL A 42 -21.64 12.60 -4.39
CA VAL A 42 -20.33 12.76 -3.73
C VAL A 42 -20.43 13.19 -2.28
N ASP A 43 -21.47 13.95 -1.92
CA ASP A 43 -21.66 14.46 -0.56
C ASP A 43 -23.14 14.44 -0.16
N VAL A 44 -23.39 14.36 1.15
CA VAL A 44 -24.73 14.41 1.73
C VAL A 44 -24.68 15.10 3.10
N ALA A 45 -25.52 16.10 3.28
CA ALA A 45 -25.69 16.80 4.55
C ALA A 45 -27.12 16.58 5.08
N LEU A 46 -27.21 16.23 6.36
CA LEU A 46 -28.46 15.95 7.07
C LEU A 46 -28.75 17.12 8.03
N ASP A 47 -29.97 17.65 8.01
CA ASP A 47 -30.41 18.61 9.02
C ASP A 47 -30.46 17.92 10.41
N PRO A 48 -29.68 18.37 11.40
CA PRO A 48 -29.62 17.74 12.71
C PRO A 48 -30.91 17.93 13.54
N SER A 49 -31.73 18.93 13.20
CA SER A 49 -33.01 19.22 13.85
C SER A 49 -34.19 18.46 13.22
N ASN A 50 -34.07 18.07 11.95
CA ASN A 50 -35.10 17.35 11.21
C ASN A 50 -34.50 16.34 10.22
N PRO A 51 -34.43 15.03 10.58
CA PRO A 51 -33.79 14.03 9.74
C PRO A 51 -34.58 13.69 8.45
N ARG A 52 -35.72 14.35 8.18
CA ARG A 52 -36.42 14.29 6.89
C ARG A 52 -35.87 15.28 5.88
N VAL A 53 -35.11 16.29 6.32
CA VAL A 53 -34.48 17.29 5.45
C VAL A 53 -33.04 16.88 5.17
N LEU A 54 -32.71 16.66 3.90
CA LEU A 54 -31.37 16.31 3.45
C LEU A 54 -31.00 17.10 2.20
N TYR A 55 -29.70 17.31 2.03
CA TYR A 55 -29.09 17.89 0.85
C TYR A 55 -28.07 16.90 0.31
N ALA A 56 -28.04 16.71 -1.01
CA ALA A 56 -27.11 15.80 -1.67
C ALA A 56 -26.48 16.50 -2.87
N SER A 57 -25.18 16.30 -3.08
CA SER A 57 -24.49 16.80 -4.27
C SER A 57 -24.23 15.68 -5.26
N ALA A 58 -24.81 15.82 -6.46
CA ALA A 58 -24.45 14.99 -7.59
C ALA A 58 -23.13 15.48 -8.20
N TYR A 59 -22.28 14.55 -8.62
CA TYR A 59 -21.00 14.84 -9.25
C TYR A 59 -20.86 14.06 -10.56
N ASP A 60 -20.96 14.80 -11.67
CA ASP A 60 -20.76 14.29 -13.02
C ASP A 60 -19.27 14.20 -13.33
N ARG A 61 -18.70 13.02 -13.10
CA ARG A 61 -17.31 12.69 -13.44
C ARG A 61 -17.19 11.30 -14.06
N LEU A 62 -16.16 11.17 -14.89
CA LEU A 62 -15.72 9.89 -15.44
C LEU A 62 -14.19 9.83 -15.42
N ARG A 63 -13.62 8.73 -14.92
CA ARG A 63 -12.19 8.47 -15.00
C ARG A 63 -11.97 7.36 -16.02
N LYS A 64 -11.09 7.60 -16.98
CA LYS A 64 -10.54 6.57 -17.88
C LYS A 64 -9.10 6.29 -17.45
N PRO A 65 -8.49 5.17 -17.88
CA PRO A 65 -7.07 4.90 -17.58
C PRO A 65 -6.14 6.04 -18.03
N TRP A 66 -6.54 6.80 -19.06
CA TRP A 66 -5.74 7.84 -19.72
C TRP A 66 -6.31 9.27 -19.63
N ASN A 67 -7.47 9.47 -19.00
CA ASN A 67 -8.12 10.78 -18.94
C ASN A 67 -9.00 10.92 -17.69
N TYR A 68 -9.17 12.15 -17.20
CA TYR A 68 -10.09 12.49 -16.11
C TYR A 68 -11.06 13.59 -16.54
N GLN A 69 -12.35 13.26 -16.52
CA GLN A 69 -13.43 14.21 -16.77
C GLN A 69 -13.87 14.81 -15.44
N LEU A 70 -13.38 16.01 -15.14
CA LEU A 70 -13.48 16.63 -13.82
C LEU A 70 -14.85 17.21 -13.45
N GLY A 71 -15.78 17.31 -14.39
CA GLY A 71 -17.10 17.91 -14.17
C GLY A 71 -17.99 17.80 -15.39
N GLY A 72 -19.28 18.10 -15.20
CA GLY A 72 -20.30 17.97 -16.23
C GLY A 72 -21.63 18.63 -15.81
N PRO A 73 -22.60 18.72 -16.73
CA PRO A 73 -23.88 19.38 -16.46
C PRO A 73 -24.81 18.56 -15.56
N GLY A 74 -24.49 17.28 -15.29
CA GLY A 74 -25.21 16.44 -14.33
C GLY A 74 -24.92 16.78 -12.86
N SER A 75 -23.87 17.57 -12.59
CA SER A 75 -23.52 18.02 -11.24
C SER A 75 -24.53 19.04 -10.69
N GLY A 76 -24.75 19.02 -9.38
CA GLY A 76 -25.65 19.98 -8.72
C GLY A 76 -26.10 19.56 -7.34
N ILE A 77 -26.85 20.43 -6.67
CA ILE A 77 -27.36 20.21 -5.30
C ILE A 77 -28.84 19.84 -5.37
N TYR A 78 -29.24 18.82 -4.60
CA TYR A 78 -30.61 18.33 -4.50
C TYR A 78 -31.05 18.38 -3.04
N LYS A 79 -32.31 18.75 -2.78
CA LYS A 79 -32.93 18.79 -1.46
C LYS A 79 -34.12 17.84 -1.39
N THR A 80 -34.29 17.18 -0.26
CA THR A 80 -35.51 16.46 0.12
C THR A 80 -36.01 17.00 1.45
N GLU A 81 -37.32 16.97 1.68
CA GLU A 81 -37.95 17.33 2.95
C GLU A 81 -38.81 16.18 3.52
N ASP A 82 -38.86 15.04 2.83
CA ASP A 82 -39.69 13.88 3.17
C ASP A 82 -38.88 12.62 3.50
N GLY A 83 -37.57 12.77 3.72
CA GLY A 83 -36.64 11.71 4.07
C GLY A 83 -36.13 10.91 2.86
N GLY A 84 -36.07 11.54 1.69
CA GLY A 84 -35.54 10.98 0.44
C GLY A 84 -36.58 10.28 -0.43
N GLN A 85 -37.87 10.57 -0.28
CA GLN A 85 -38.91 10.05 -1.19
C GLN A 85 -39.01 10.93 -2.45
N THR A 86 -38.92 12.25 -2.30
CA THR A 86 -38.85 13.20 -3.40
C THR A 86 -37.66 14.14 -3.25
N TRP A 87 -37.10 14.58 -4.39
CA TRP A 87 -35.94 15.46 -4.44
C TRP A 87 -36.18 16.60 -5.42
N LYS A 88 -35.79 17.82 -5.01
CA LYS A 88 -35.82 19.04 -5.81
C LYS A 88 -34.37 19.49 -6.08
N LYS A 89 -34.03 19.75 -7.34
CA LYS A 89 -32.74 20.38 -7.69
C LYS A 89 -32.76 21.86 -7.25
N LEU A 90 -31.67 22.32 -6.64
CA LEU A 90 -31.49 23.70 -6.19
C LEU A 90 -30.63 24.45 -7.20
N GLU A 91 -31.10 25.62 -7.65
CA GLU A 91 -30.45 26.39 -8.72
C GLU A 91 -30.42 27.90 -8.46
N ASN A 92 -31.33 28.42 -7.63
CA ASN A 92 -31.49 29.86 -7.41
C ASN A 92 -30.25 30.48 -6.72
N GLY A 93 -29.46 31.23 -7.48
CA GLY A 93 -28.24 31.89 -7.01
C GLY A 93 -26.97 31.03 -7.04
N LEU A 94 -27.07 29.77 -7.47
CA LEU A 94 -25.93 28.89 -7.77
C LEU A 94 -25.49 29.07 -9.24
N PRO A 95 -24.23 28.74 -9.57
CA PRO A 95 -23.76 28.81 -10.95
C PRO A 95 -24.41 27.68 -11.77
N GLY A 96 -24.78 27.99 -13.02
CA GLY A 96 -25.21 26.98 -13.99
C GLY A 96 -24.04 26.41 -14.80
N GLY A 97 -24.36 25.66 -15.86
CA GLY A 97 -23.36 25.17 -16.82
C GLY A 97 -22.62 23.92 -16.34
N ILE A 98 -21.29 23.96 -16.36
CA ILE A 98 -20.43 22.80 -16.10
C ILE A 98 -19.83 22.91 -14.70
N LEU A 99 -20.27 22.04 -13.80
CA LEU A 99 -19.82 22.00 -12.41
C LEU A 99 -19.09 20.70 -12.11
N GLY A 100 -18.08 20.79 -11.25
CA GLY A 100 -17.32 19.67 -10.73
C GLY A 100 -17.84 19.20 -9.38
N ARG A 101 -16.91 18.87 -8.48
CA ARG A 101 -17.24 18.41 -7.13
C ARG A 101 -17.88 19.52 -6.29
N ILE A 102 -18.87 19.16 -5.47
CA ILE A 102 -19.53 20.08 -4.52
C ILE A 102 -19.53 19.48 -3.12
N GLY A 103 -18.93 20.18 -2.16
CA GLY A 103 -19.04 19.87 -0.74
C GLY A 103 -20.12 20.69 -0.05
N LEU A 104 -20.77 20.14 0.97
CA LEU A 104 -21.89 20.76 1.69
C LEU A 104 -21.64 20.77 3.20
N SER A 105 -22.01 21.86 3.86
CA SER A 105 -22.01 21.95 5.33
C SER A 105 -23.24 22.67 5.85
N ILE A 106 -23.89 22.12 6.87
CA ILE A 106 -25.05 22.72 7.53
C ILE A 106 -24.60 23.22 8.90
N TYR A 107 -24.95 24.47 9.23
CA TYR A 107 -24.70 24.99 10.57
C TYR A 107 -25.68 24.40 11.58
N PRO A 108 -25.22 23.64 12.60
CA PRO A 108 -26.13 22.83 13.41
C PRO A 108 -27.08 23.63 14.31
N LYS A 109 -26.72 24.84 14.74
CA LYS A 109 -27.58 25.68 15.60
C LYS A 109 -28.68 26.42 14.82
N ASN A 110 -28.50 26.59 13.52
CA ASN A 110 -29.53 27.09 12.62
C ASN A 110 -29.42 26.39 11.26
N PRO A 111 -30.09 25.23 11.08
CA PRO A 111 -29.98 24.41 9.87
C PRO A 111 -30.47 25.07 8.56
N LYS A 112 -31.03 26.28 8.62
CA LYS A 112 -31.29 27.09 7.42
C LYS A 112 -30.01 27.66 6.81
N ILE A 113 -28.93 27.74 7.60
CA ILE A 113 -27.64 28.22 7.14
C ILE A 113 -26.85 27.05 6.58
N ILE A 114 -26.54 27.14 5.29
CA ILE A 114 -25.85 26.08 4.54
C ILE A 114 -24.74 26.71 3.72
N TYR A 115 -23.57 26.09 3.76
CA TYR A 115 -22.43 26.43 2.91
C TYR A 115 -22.22 25.37 1.85
N ALA A 116 -21.86 25.80 0.64
CA ALA A 116 -21.46 24.94 -0.45
C ALA A 116 -20.13 25.42 -1.05
N CYS A 117 -19.16 24.52 -1.18
CA CYS A 117 -17.94 24.74 -1.95
C CYS A 117 -18.12 24.06 -3.31
N VAL A 118 -18.14 24.84 -4.39
CA VAL A 118 -18.47 24.42 -5.75
C VAL A 118 -17.24 24.54 -6.62
N GLU A 119 -16.77 23.43 -7.19
CA GLU A 119 -15.79 23.47 -8.29
C GLU A 119 -16.49 23.96 -9.56
N ASN A 120 -16.28 25.23 -9.92
CA ASN A 120 -16.89 25.84 -11.10
C ASN A 120 -16.01 25.60 -12.34
N ALA A 121 -16.31 24.50 -13.04
CA ALA A 121 -15.56 24.04 -14.20
C ALA A 121 -15.87 24.80 -15.51
N ASN A 122 -16.71 25.84 -15.46
CA ASN A 122 -16.95 26.75 -16.57
C ASN A 122 -15.68 27.54 -16.92
N LYS A 123 -15.52 27.91 -18.20
CA LYS A 123 -14.44 28.79 -18.68
C LYS A 123 -15.02 30.11 -19.19
N PRO A 124 -14.53 31.28 -18.74
CA PRO A 124 -14.94 32.56 -19.29
C PRO A 124 -14.76 32.61 -20.82
N GLY A 125 -15.80 33.02 -21.53
CA GLY A 125 -15.79 33.12 -23.00
C GLY A 125 -16.14 31.83 -23.75
N LEU A 126 -16.35 30.70 -23.06
CA LEU A 126 -16.86 29.46 -23.67
C LEU A 126 -18.31 29.20 -23.26
N SER A 127 -19.11 28.66 -24.17
CA SER A 127 -20.43 28.15 -23.82
C SER A 127 -20.29 26.89 -22.94
N PRO A 128 -21.27 26.56 -22.08
CA PRO A 128 -21.25 25.31 -21.32
C PRO A 128 -21.12 24.06 -22.21
N ALA A 129 -21.74 24.06 -23.40
CA ALA A 129 -21.65 22.94 -24.34
C ALA A 129 -20.23 22.77 -24.89
N ASP A 130 -19.58 23.86 -25.28
CA ASP A 130 -18.19 23.83 -25.76
C ASP A 130 -17.23 23.43 -24.63
N ARG A 131 -17.46 23.94 -23.40
CA ARG A 131 -16.65 23.55 -22.25
C ARG A 131 -16.80 22.06 -21.93
N TYR A 132 -18.01 21.52 -21.97
CA TYR A 132 -18.23 20.09 -21.77
C TYR A 132 -17.50 19.26 -22.83
N ARG A 133 -17.52 19.69 -24.09
CA ARG A 133 -16.77 19.05 -25.17
C ARG A 133 -15.26 19.05 -24.91
N GLU A 134 -14.69 20.15 -24.41
CA GLU A 134 -13.27 20.18 -24.02
C GLU A 134 -12.93 19.12 -22.96
N ILE A 135 -13.77 18.96 -21.93
CA ILE A 135 -13.58 17.98 -20.85
C ILE A 135 -13.65 16.55 -21.40
N LEU A 136 -14.63 16.27 -22.27
CA LEU A 136 -14.76 14.95 -22.90
C LEU A 136 -13.54 14.57 -23.74
N LEU A 137 -12.91 15.58 -24.37
CA LEU A 137 -11.67 15.44 -25.14
C LEU A 137 -10.40 15.43 -24.28
N GLY A 138 -10.50 15.61 -22.95
CA GLY A 138 -9.35 15.63 -22.04
C GLY A 138 -8.46 16.86 -22.21
N LEU A 139 -9.01 17.98 -22.67
CA LEU A 139 -8.28 19.24 -22.78
C LEU A 139 -8.18 19.92 -21.42
N SER A 140 -7.06 20.62 -21.19
CA SER A 140 -6.75 21.24 -19.90
C SER A 140 -7.85 22.15 -19.35
N SER A 141 -7.99 22.15 -18.03
CA SER A 141 -8.92 22.94 -17.23
C SER A 141 -8.36 24.31 -16.89
N SER A 142 -7.11 24.58 -17.25
CA SER A 142 -6.50 25.89 -17.10
C SER A 142 -7.42 26.97 -17.67
N GLY A 143 -7.64 28.01 -16.87
CA GLY A 143 -8.56 29.10 -17.18
C GLY A 143 -10.03 28.86 -16.81
N MET A 144 -10.38 27.76 -16.13
CA MET A 144 -11.70 27.62 -15.51
C MET A 144 -11.87 28.58 -14.31
N ILE A 145 -13.11 28.83 -13.91
CA ILE A 145 -13.44 29.70 -12.76
C ILE A 145 -12.90 29.12 -11.44
N ASP A 146 -12.91 27.79 -11.32
CA ASP A 146 -12.38 27.02 -10.17
C ASP A 146 -13.26 27.15 -8.91
N GLY A 147 -12.72 26.86 -7.72
CA GLY A 147 -13.49 26.74 -6.48
C GLY A 147 -14.14 28.04 -5.98
N GLU A 148 -15.46 28.04 -5.85
CA GLU A 148 -16.29 29.13 -5.33
C GLU A 148 -17.07 28.69 -4.08
N VAL A 149 -17.34 29.60 -3.14
CA VAL A 149 -18.14 29.31 -1.95
C VAL A 149 -19.45 30.09 -1.95
N TYR A 150 -20.54 29.37 -1.69
CA TYR A 150 -21.91 29.88 -1.62
C TYR A 150 -22.50 29.64 -0.24
N ARG A 151 -23.35 30.58 0.21
CA ARG A 151 -24.11 30.50 1.46
C ARG A 151 -25.61 30.62 1.15
N SER A 152 -26.42 29.80 1.82
CA SER A 152 -27.87 29.97 1.94
C SER A 152 -28.21 30.28 3.39
N ASP A 153 -29.21 31.13 3.62
CA ASP A 153 -29.76 31.46 4.95
C ASP A 153 -31.25 31.05 5.09
N ASP A 154 -31.80 30.39 4.06
CA ASP A 154 -33.22 30.02 3.95
C ASP A 154 -33.45 28.52 3.70
N GLY A 155 -32.46 27.68 4.03
CA GLY A 155 -32.55 26.23 3.84
C GLY A 155 -32.44 25.81 2.38
N GLY A 156 -31.65 26.54 1.59
CA GLY A 156 -31.31 26.22 0.20
C GLY A 156 -32.30 26.72 -0.85
N GLU A 157 -33.31 27.51 -0.49
CA GLU A 157 -34.25 28.09 -1.47
C GLU A 157 -33.59 29.21 -2.29
N SER A 158 -32.60 29.91 -1.72
CA SER A 158 -31.72 30.83 -2.42
C SER A 158 -30.28 30.75 -1.91
N TRP A 159 -29.33 31.02 -2.81
CA TRP A 159 -27.90 30.99 -2.55
C TRP A 159 -27.24 32.30 -2.94
N LYS A 160 -26.19 32.67 -2.21
CA LYS A 160 -25.35 33.82 -2.51
C LYS A 160 -23.88 33.40 -2.51
N LYS A 161 -23.16 33.75 -3.58
CA LYS A 161 -21.70 33.66 -3.59
C LYS A 161 -21.12 34.55 -2.50
N VAL A 162 -20.30 33.98 -1.62
CA VAL A 162 -19.64 34.70 -0.52
C VAL A 162 -18.13 34.81 -0.75
N SER A 163 -17.52 33.89 -1.50
CA SER A 163 -16.09 33.98 -1.83
C SER A 163 -15.76 35.17 -2.75
N PRO A 164 -14.58 35.80 -2.60
CA PRO A 164 -14.14 36.90 -3.46
C PRO A 164 -14.06 36.52 -4.95
N GLU A 165 -14.21 37.53 -5.81
CA GLU A 165 -13.97 37.37 -7.24
C GLU A 165 -12.49 37.10 -7.55
N GLY A 166 -12.22 36.22 -8.50
CA GLY A 166 -10.86 35.88 -8.95
C GLY A 166 -10.00 35.09 -7.95
N GLN A 167 -10.56 34.69 -6.80
CA GLN A 167 -9.88 33.86 -5.82
C GLN A 167 -10.49 32.45 -5.77
N SER A 168 -9.74 31.45 -6.25
CA SER A 168 -10.08 30.04 -6.06
C SER A 168 -9.96 29.63 -4.59
N ILE A 169 -11.01 28.95 -4.09
CA ILE A 169 -11.11 28.38 -2.74
C ILE A 169 -11.15 26.86 -2.84
N GLY A 170 -10.22 26.16 -2.19
CA GLY A 170 -10.19 24.69 -2.14
C GLY A 170 -9.68 23.97 -3.40
N GLY A 171 -9.43 24.69 -4.50
CA GLY A 171 -9.14 24.14 -5.83
C GLY A 171 -7.65 23.91 -6.17
N ALA A 172 -7.05 22.82 -5.70
CA ALA A 172 -5.75 22.37 -6.21
C ALA A 172 -5.46 20.86 -5.97
N PRO A 173 -6.16 19.92 -6.63
CA PRO A 173 -7.25 20.11 -7.59
C PRO A 173 -8.64 19.90 -6.97
N GLY A 174 -9.65 20.65 -7.43
CA GLY A 174 -11.01 20.65 -6.86
C GLY A 174 -11.72 19.30 -6.90
N TYR A 175 -11.44 18.46 -7.91
CA TYR A 175 -12.01 17.12 -8.00
C TYR A 175 -11.58 16.16 -6.88
N TYR A 176 -10.40 16.40 -6.29
CA TYR A 176 -9.83 15.59 -5.21
C TYR A 176 -10.26 16.11 -3.84
N TYR A 177 -10.40 17.44 -3.72
CA TYR A 177 -10.72 18.19 -2.51
C TYR A 177 -12.15 18.72 -2.47
N GLY A 178 -12.41 19.76 -1.68
CA GLY A 178 -13.68 20.50 -1.73
C GLY A 178 -14.67 20.18 -0.61
N GLN A 179 -14.27 19.45 0.43
CA GLN A 179 -15.06 19.39 1.66
C GLN A 179 -15.04 20.75 2.35
N ILE A 180 -16.23 21.23 2.74
CA ILE A 180 -16.44 22.48 3.46
C ILE A 180 -17.09 22.20 4.80
N ILE A 181 -16.60 22.86 5.85
CA ILE A 181 -17.00 22.59 7.23
C ILE A 181 -17.23 23.93 7.92
N VAL A 182 -18.47 24.18 8.32
CA VAL A 182 -18.81 25.31 9.19
C VAL A 182 -18.54 24.93 10.64
N ASP A 183 -18.00 25.87 11.42
CA ASP A 183 -17.82 25.69 12.85
C ASP A 183 -19.19 25.49 13.54
N PRO A 184 -19.35 24.47 14.39
CA PRO A 184 -20.63 24.19 15.04
C PRO A 184 -21.09 25.29 16.02
N ASN A 185 -20.21 26.22 16.40
CA ASN A 185 -20.51 27.29 17.35
C ASN A 185 -20.56 28.69 16.75
N ASP A 186 -20.09 28.89 15.51
CA ASP A 186 -20.07 30.19 14.83
C ASP A 186 -20.27 30.01 13.32
N ASP A 187 -21.40 30.47 12.79
CA ASP A 187 -21.75 30.33 11.38
C ASP A 187 -20.91 31.21 10.42
N LEU A 188 -20.04 32.06 10.95
CA LEU A 188 -19.10 32.87 10.18
C LEU A 188 -17.71 32.22 10.06
N VAL A 189 -17.43 31.18 10.84
CA VAL A 189 -16.17 30.45 10.79
C VAL A 189 -16.34 29.21 9.92
N VAL A 190 -15.61 29.16 8.81
CA VAL A 190 -15.75 28.08 7.82
C VAL A 190 -14.37 27.66 7.33
N TYR A 191 -14.19 26.36 7.16
CA TYR A 191 -12.99 25.71 6.69
C TYR A 191 -13.26 25.00 5.35
N VAL A 192 -12.32 25.07 4.41
CA VAL A 192 -12.34 24.25 3.19
C VAL A 192 -11.08 23.42 3.16
N LEU A 193 -11.25 22.10 3.09
CA LEU A 193 -10.15 21.14 3.08
C LEU A 193 -9.55 21.03 1.68
N SER A 194 -8.23 21.16 1.62
CA SER A 194 -7.40 21.06 0.43
C SER A 194 -5.99 20.60 0.86
N VAL A 195 -4.99 20.69 -0.03
CA VAL A 195 -3.56 20.48 0.29
C VAL A 195 -3.18 21.26 1.57
N SER A 196 -3.63 22.51 1.65
CA SER A 196 -3.69 23.29 2.90
C SER A 196 -5.14 23.54 3.28
N VAL A 197 -5.44 23.62 4.57
CA VAL A 197 -6.78 24.05 5.01
C VAL A 197 -6.93 25.56 4.79
N LEU A 198 -7.93 25.94 4.00
CA LEU A 198 -8.34 27.33 3.86
C LEU A 198 -9.41 27.64 4.91
N GLY A 199 -9.48 28.88 5.36
CA GLY A 199 -10.55 29.27 6.27
C GLY A 199 -10.87 30.76 6.29
N THR A 200 -12.08 31.04 6.78
CA THR A 200 -12.67 32.36 6.93
C THR A 200 -13.24 32.52 8.34
N ARG A 201 -13.34 33.76 8.82
CA ARG A 201 -14.01 34.12 10.09
C ARG A 201 -15.06 35.23 9.91
N ASP A 202 -15.42 35.54 8.67
CA ASP A 202 -16.38 36.60 8.32
C ASP A 202 -17.45 36.10 7.36
N GLY A 203 -17.72 34.80 7.39
CA GLY A 203 -18.74 34.13 6.59
C GLY A 203 -18.38 33.95 5.12
N GLY A 204 -17.10 34.04 4.76
CA GLY A 204 -16.58 33.80 3.41
C GLY A 204 -16.11 35.04 2.66
N ARG A 205 -16.19 36.23 3.25
CA ARG A 205 -15.80 37.49 2.59
C ARG A 205 -14.28 37.60 2.45
N THR A 206 -13.52 37.07 3.41
CA THR A 206 -12.07 36.96 3.33
C THR A 206 -11.62 35.54 3.66
N TRP A 207 -10.55 35.09 3.01
CA TRP A 207 -10.01 33.72 3.15
C TRP A 207 -8.50 33.73 3.39
N ASN A 208 -8.07 33.02 4.42
CA ASN A 208 -6.68 32.64 4.62
C ASN A 208 -6.45 31.26 3.99
N ARG A 209 -5.41 31.14 3.16
CA ARG A 209 -5.06 29.89 2.45
C ARG A 209 -4.38 28.83 3.33
N ARG A 210 -3.95 29.19 4.52
CA ARG A 210 -3.30 28.29 5.49
C ARG A 210 -3.68 28.70 6.90
N VAL A 211 -4.85 28.24 7.36
CA VAL A 211 -5.31 28.50 8.74
C VAL A 211 -4.68 27.55 9.75
N PHE A 212 -4.23 26.37 9.31
CA PHE A 212 -3.48 25.43 10.13
C PHE A 212 -2.05 25.28 9.61
N ASN A 213 -1.09 25.24 10.54
CA ASN A 213 0.31 24.97 10.21
C ASN A 213 0.65 23.47 10.17
N PHE A 214 -0.35 22.61 10.36
CA PHE A 214 -0.26 21.16 10.37
C PHE A 214 -1.12 20.56 9.25
N GLY A 215 -0.89 19.29 8.93
CA GLY A 215 -1.55 18.55 7.86
C GLY A 215 -0.80 18.62 6.53
N GLY A 216 -1.50 18.20 5.48
CA GLY A 216 -0.97 18.04 4.12
C GLY A 216 -1.88 17.04 3.41
N ASP A 217 -2.54 17.47 2.34
CA ASP A 217 -3.59 16.71 1.65
C ASP A 217 -4.72 16.32 2.63
N ASN A 218 -5.53 17.31 3.00
CA ASN A 218 -6.50 17.20 4.09
C ASN A 218 -7.86 16.72 3.57
N HIS A 219 -8.43 15.72 4.23
CA HIS A 219 -9.59 14.97 3.74
C HIS A 219 -10.75 14.84 4.72
N ALA A 220 -10.55 15.17 5.99
CA ALA A 220 -11.60 15.22 6.99
C ALA A 220 -11.26 16.23 8.08
N LEU A 221 -12.26 16.91 8.63
CA LEU A 221 -12.10 17.72 9.84
C LEU A 221 -13.37 17.57 10.67
N TRP A 222 -13.18 17.28 11.94
CA TRP A 222 -14.23 17.26 12.94
C TRP A 222 -13.92 18.36 13.96
N ILE A 223 -14.95 19.13 14.31
CA ILE A 223 -14.87 20.20 15.31
C ILE A 223 -15.86 19.82 16.40
N ASP A 224 -15.41 19.85 17.65
CA ASP A 224 -16.25 19.51 18.79
C ASP A 224 -17.40 20.52 18.92
N PRO A 225 -18.67 20.08 18.84
CA PRO A 225 -19.82 20.97 19.00
C PRO A 225 -19.87 21.69 20.34
N ALA A 226 -19.22 21.16 21.38
CA ALA A 226 -19.12 21.80 22.69
C ALA A 226 -17.94 22.77 22.82
N ASN A 227 -16.92 22.67 21.95
CA ASN A 227 -15.70 23.46 22.03
C ASN A 227 -14.98 23.57 20.68
N SER A 228 -15.08 24.72 20.02
CA SER A 228 -14.43 24.95 18.73
C SER A 228 -12.90 24.83 18.75
N ASP A 229 -12.26 24.90 19.92
CA ASP A 229 -10.80 24.71 20.02
C ASP A 229 -10.38 23.23 19.96
N HIS A 230 -11.31 22.30 20.19
CA HIS A 230 -11.06 20.85 20.09
C HIS A 230 -11.41 20.35 18.69
N MET A 231 -10.40 19.96 17.93
CA MET A 231 -10.57 19.50 16.54
C MET A 231 -9.75 18.25 16.24
N LEU A 232 -10.27 17.43 15.32
CA LEU A 232 -9.59 16.29 14.72
C LEU A 232 -9.46 16.52 13.22
N LEU A 233 -8.25 16.43 12.67
CA LEU A 233 -7.95 16.61 11.25
C LEU A 233 -7.43 15.30 10.66
N GLY A 234 -8.09 14.77 9.63
CA GLY A 234 -7.62 13.65 8.83
C GLY A 234 -6.92 14.14 7.57
N TYR A 235 -5.73 13.61 7.31
CA TYR A 235 -4.85 14.00 6.20
C TYR A 235 -4.01 12.79 5.76
N ASP A 236 -3.28 12.89 4.65
CA ASP A 236 -2.65 11.72 4.03
C ASP A 236 -1.65 10.97 4.93
N HIS A 237 -1.08 11.63 5.94
CA HIS A 237 -0.15 10.97 6.88
C HIS A 237 -0.84 10.41 8.13
N GLY A 238 -2.18 10.50 8.23
CA GLY A 238 -2.97 9.96 9.33
C GLY A 238 -3.95 10.97 9.93
N MET A 239 -3.79 11.27 11.22
CA MET A 239 -4.67 12.23 11.91
C MET A 239 -3.91 13.17 12.84
N GLY A 240 -4.48 14.35 13.10
CA GLY A 240 -4.02 15.30 14.10
C GLY A 240 -5.14 15.65 15.06
N ILE A 241 -4.80 15.88 16.33
CA ILE A 241 -5.72 16.32 17.39
C ILE A 241 -5.22 17.65 17.96
N THR A 242 -6.10 18.62 18.11
CA THR A 242 -5.79 19.92 18.73
C THR A 242 -6.83 20.25 19.80
N TYR A 243 -6.41 20.99 20.83
CA TYR A 243 -7.27 21.51 21.91
C TYR A 243 -7.16 23.03 22.06
N ASP A 244 -6.54 23.71 21.08
CA ASP A 244 -6.29 25.16 21.09
C ASP A 244 -6.61 25.85 19.75
N GLY A 245 -7.54 25.27 18.99
CA GLY A 245 -8.05 25.81 17.74
C GLY A 245 -7.05 25.68 16.58
N GLY A 246 -6.19 24.65 16.63
CA GLY A 246 -5.25 24.32 15.57
C GLY A 246 -3.91 25.06 15.64
N LYS A 247 -3.56 25.64 16.81
CA LYS A 247 -2.24 26.26 17.02
C LYS A 247 -1.18 25.19 17.25
N ASN A 248 -1.50 24.18 18.05
CA ASN A 248 -0.67 23.01 18.29
C ASN A 248 -1.45 21.73 17.98
N TRP A 249 -0.74 20.73 17.45
CA TRP A 249 -1.31 19.46 17.03
C TRP A 249 -0.55 18.29 17.63
N TYR A 250 -1.31 17.30 18.10
CA TYR A 250 -0.84 16.00 18.50
C TYR A 250 -1.10 15.00 17.37
N HIS A 251 -0.05 14.29 16.93
CA HIS A 251 -0.12 13.23 15.94
C HIS A 251 0.09 11.86 16.63
N PRO A 252 -0.85 10.90 16.52
CA PRO A 252 -0.69 9.57 17.09
C PRO A 252 0.13 8.64 16.18
N ASP A 253 1.43 8.47 16.50
CA ASP A 253 2.38 7.64 15.75
C ASP A 253 2.17 6.11 15.89
N PHE A 254 1.25 5.67 16.77
CA PHE A 254 1.01 4.24 17.04
C PHE A 254 0.06 3.57 16.03
N LEU A 255 -0.43 4.31 15.04
CA LEU A 255 -1.36 3.79 14.03
C LEU A 255 -0.59 3.23 12.81
N PRO A 256 -0.72 1.93 12.46
CA PRO A 256 -0.04 1.34 11.31
C PRO A 256 -0.78 1.62 10.00
N LEU A 257 -0.61 2.84 9.48
CA LEU A 257 -1.34 3.36 8.30
C LEU A 257 -0.49 3.50 7.04
N ALA A 258 0.79 3.10 7.07
CA ALA A 258 1.72 3.31 5.96
C ALA A 258 1.25 2.62 4.65
N GLN A 259 1.34 3.35 3.54
CA GLN A 259 0.92 2.94 2.20
C GLN A 259 2.14 2.84 1.27
N PHE A 260 2.67 1.63 1.10
CA PHE A 260 3.85 1.39 0.25
C PHE A 260 3.47 1.03 -1.19
N TYR A 261 4.12 1.67 -2.17
CA TYR A 261 3.99 1.36 -3.59
C TYR A 261 4.84 0.16 -4.02
N ALA A 262 6.09 0.12 -3.58
CA ALA A 262 7.08 -0.90 -3.90
C ALA A 262 8.06 -1.10 -2.73
N VAL A 263 8.73 -2.25 -2.71
CA VAL A 263 9.73 -2.59 -1.68
C VAL A 263 11.03 -3.06 -2.31
N GLY A 264 12.16 -2.64 -1.73
CA GLY A 264 13.50 -3.08 -2.06
C GLY A 264 14.22 -3.61 -0.84
N LEU A 265 15.10 -4.58 -1.07
CA LEU A 265 15.89 -5.26 -0.03
C LEU A 265 17.37 -5.14 -0.37
N ASP A 266 18.20 -4.96 0.65
CA ASP A 266 19.65 -5.04 0.51
C ASP A 266 20.20 -6.38 1.03
N ASN A 267 21.52 -6.57 0.95
CA ASN A 267 22.18 -7.79 1.45
C ASN A 267 22.93 -7.57 2.77
N SER A 268 22.64 -6.53 3.54
CA SER A 268 23.20 -6.35 4.89
C SER A 268 22.64 -7.39 5.86
N TYR A 269 23.14 -7.50 7.09
CA TYR A 269 22.65 -8.48 8.07
C TYR A 269 22.52 -7.88 9.48
N PRO A 270 21.33 -7.62 10.05
CA PRO A 270 20.03 -7.82 9.41
C PRO A 270 19.93 -6.96 8.14
N TYR A 271 19.26 -7.49 7.13
CA TYR A 271 19.07 -6.75 5.90
C TYR A 271 18.17 -5.54 6.15
N ARG A 272 18.31 -4.54 5.29
CA ARG A 272 17.49 -3.34 5.34
C ARG A 272 16.39 -3.42 4.30
N VAL A 273 15.26 -2.85 4.65
CA VAL A 273 14.07 -2.73 3.82
C VAL A 273 13.89 -1.27 3.47
N ALA A 274 13.84 -0.97 2.17
CA ALA A 274 13.46 0.34 1.66
C ALA A 274 12.10 0.28 1.00
N GLY A 275 11.26 1.29 1.22
CA GLY A 275 9.95 1.37 0.58
C GLY A 275 9.52 2.80 0.36
N GLY A 276 8.78 3.00 -0.73
CA GLY A 276 8.24 4.27 -1.13
C GLY A 276 6.80 4.44 -0.70
N THR A 277 6.52 5.45 0.12
CA THR A 277 5.18 5.76 0.60
C THR A 277 4.52 6.87 -0.20
N GLN A 278 3.19 6.78 -0.35
CA GLN A 278 2.36 7.86 -0.91
C GLN A 278 2.54 9.14 -0.09
N ASP A 279 2.88 10.26 -0.73
CA ASP A 279 3.05 11.61 -0.16
C ASP A 279 4.02 11.76 1.05
N ASN A 280 4.75 10.70 1.41
CA ASN A 280 5.63 10.62 2.58
C ASN A 280 7.10 10.32 2.23
N GLY A 281 7.42 10.22 0.94
CA GLY A 281 8.77 9.96 0.45
C GLY A 281 9.17 8.49 0.61
N SER A 282 10.48 8.27 0.70
CA SER A 282 11.05 6.93 0.79
C SER A 282 11.69 6.69 2.15
N HIS A 283 11.43 5.53 2.73
CA HIS A 283 11.89 5.14 4.05
C HIS A 283 12.77 3.91 4.00
N LEU A 284 13.77 3.87 4.88
CA LEU A 284 14.73 2.78 5.04
C LEU A 284 14.75 2.35 6.51
N GLY A 285 14.55 1.07 6.80
CA GLY A 285 14.59 0.51 8.14
C GLY A 285 15.18 -0.90 8.18
N PRO A 286 15.48 -1.45 9.37
CA PRO A 286 15.95 -2.83 9.50
C PRO A 286 14.79 -3.83 9.32
N SER A 287 15.09 -5.05 8.86
CA SER A 287 14.11 -6.15 8.82
C SER A 287 13.77 -6.70 10.20
N THR A 288 14.71 -6.62 11.14
CA THR A 288 14.57 -7.12 12.50
C THR A 288 15.53 -6.38 13.44
N ARG A 289 15.21 -6.34 14.73
CA ARG A 289 16.11 -5.85 15.79
C ARG A 289 16.66 -7.01 16.63
N PRO A 290 17.91 -6.88 17.12
CA PRO A 290 18.49 -7.84 18.06
C PRO A 290 17.59 -8.09 19.27
N ALA A 291 17.63 -9.32 19.79
CA ALA A 291 16.88 -9.77 20.96
C ALA A 291 15.34 -9.53 20.88
N GLY A 292 14.77 -9.52 19.67
CA GLY A 292 13.32 -9.40 19.48
C GLY A 292 12.73 -8.05 19.92
N ARG A 293 13.56 -7.01 20.02
CA ARG A 293 13.11 -5.65 20.38
C ARG A 293 12.18 -5.08 19.29
N PRO A 294 11.19 -4.24 19.62
CA PRO A 294 10.35 -3.62 18.60
C PRO A 294 11.11 -2.74 17.62
N ILE A 295 10.68 -2.71 16.36
CA ILE A 295 11.14 -1.75 15.35
C ILE A 295 10.27 -0.50 15.44
N ARG A 296 10.84 0.57 15.98
CA ARG A 296 10.17 1.87 16.18
C ARG A 296 10.61 2.93 15.19
N LEU A 297 9.89 4.06 15.16
CA LEU A 297 10.12 5.20 14.26
C LEU A 297 11.59 5.67 14.20
N GLU A 298 12.30 5.72 15.32
CA GLU A 298 13.70 6.13 15.42
C GLU A 298 14.69 5.24 14.68
N HIS A 299 14.27 4.03 14.27
CA HIS A 299 15.10 3.11 13.48
C HIS A 299 14.91 3.30 11.96
N TRP A 300 13.96 4.14 11.55
CA TRP A 300 13.70 4.45 10.16
C TRP A 300 14.42 5.74 9.74
N SER A 301 14.90 5.78 8.51
CA SER A 301 15.55 6.96 7.91
C SER A 301 14.87 7.34 6.60
N THR A 302 14.75 8.65 6.34
CA THR A 302 14.22 9.16 5.08
C THR A 302 15.30 9.24 4.01
N VAL A 303 15.14 8.47 2.94
CA VAL A 303 16.14 8.32 1.86
C VAL A 303 15.70 8.96 0.54
N GLY A 304 14.42 9.29 0.38
CA GLY A 304 13.83 9.93 -0.79
C GLY A 304 12.64 10.82 -0.41
N GLY A 305 12.09 11.57 -1.35
CA GLY A 305 10.94 12.47 -1.14
C GLY A 305 9.92 12.37 -2.27
N GLY A 306 8.86 13.18 -2.24
CA GLY A 306 7.71 13.02 -3.14
C GLY A 306 6.88 11.82 -2.72
N ASP A 307 6.22 11.18 -3.68
CA ASP A 307 5.79 9.79 -3.51
C ASP A 307 7.06 8.94 -3.67
N GLY A 308 7.39 8.06 -2.73
CA GLY A 308 8.73 7.42 -2.72
C GLY A 308 8.89 6.19 -3.62
N MET A 309 7.85 5.79 -4.35
CA MET A 309 7.73 4.60 -5.23
C MET A 309 8.81 3.49 -5.11
N TYR A 310 9.59 3.26 -6.17
CA TYR A 310 10.64 2.23 -6.23
C TYR A 310 11.89 2.67 -5.50
N ASN A 311 12.47 1.75 -4.72
CA ASN A 311 13.71 1.94 -4.00
C ASN A 311 14.58 0.71 -4.25
N VAL A 312 15.63 0.83 -5.05
CA VAL A 312 16.42 -0.32 -5.51
C VAL A 312 17.89 -0.16 -5.11
N PHE A 313 18.45 -1.17 -4.44
CA PHE A 313 19.81 -1.13 -3.93
C PHE A 313 20.84 -1.58 -4.96
N ASP A 314 22.05 -1.03 -4.89
CA ASP A 314 23.26 -1.70 -5.35
C ASP A 314 23.49 -2.96 -4.49
N TRP A 315 23.13 -4.12 -5.05
CA TRP A 315 23.19 -5.41 -4.36
C TRP A 315 24.61 -5.86 -4.01
N LYS A 316 25.65 -5.30 -4.63
CA LYS A 316 27.05 -5.71 -4.43
C LYS A 316 27.66 -5.06 -3.21
N THR A 317 27.38 -3.76 -2.99
CA THR A 317 28.02 -2.99 -1.92
C THR A 317 27.05 -2.47 -0.87
N ASN A 318 25.74 -2.46 -1.16
CA ASN A 318 24.69 -1.82 -0.37
C ASN A 318 24.94 -0.31 -0.13
N ARG A 319 25.88 0.31 -0.87
CA ARG A 319 26.26 1.73 -0.72
C ARG A 319 25.29 2.65 -1.44
N TYR A 320 24.86 2.29 -2.65
CA TYR A 320 23.99 3.14 -3.44
C TYR A 320 22.55 2.64 -3.38
N LEU A 321 21.63 3.60 -3.32
CA LEU A 321 20.19 3.41 -3.41
C LEU A 321 19.64 4.30 -4.52
N TYR A 322 18.77 3.75 -5.36
CA TYR A 322 18.08 4.48 -6.42
C TYR A 322 16.61 4.62 -6.01
N ASN A 323 16.18 5.86 -5.74
CA ASN A 323 14.81 6.19 -5.35
C ASN A 323 14.07 6.81 -6.53
N GLU A 324 12.85 6.36 -6.77
CA GLU A 324 11.92 6.98 -7.72
C GLU A 324 10.89 7.86 -7.01
N SER A 325 10.42 8.88 -7.71
CA SER A 325 9.22 9.63 -7.39
C SER A 325 8.45 9.99 -8.65
N GLN A 326 7.26 10.59 -8.48
CA GLN A 326 6.26 10.81 -9.53
C GLN A 326 6.87 11.14 -10.90
N PHE A 327 6.35 10.49 -11.93
CA PHE A 327 6.70 10.77 -13.32
C PHE A 327 8.16 10.45 -13.66
N GLY A 328 8.72 9.38 -13.10
CA GLY A 328 10.07 8.92 -13.43
C GLY A 328 11.18 9.85 -12.94
N GLU A 329 10.92 10.66 -11.93
CA GLU A 329 12.00 11.35 -11.22
C GLU A 329 12.82 10.31 -10.47
N ILE A 330 14.09 10.17 -10.81
CA ILE A 330 14.99 9.21 -10.18
C ILE A 330 16.20 9.92 -9.57
N GLN A 331 16.54 9.53 -8.34
CA GLN A 331 17.67 10.02 -7.58
C GLN A 331 18.57 8.86 -7.12
N ARG A 332 19.88 9.00 -7.31
CA ARG A 332 20.87 8.14 -6.66
C ARG A 332 21.27 8.74 -5.33
N VAL A 333 21.30 7.92 -4.28
CA VAL A 333 21.74 8.27 -2.93
C VAL A 333 22.92 7.39 -2.55
N ASP A 334 24.01 8.01 -2.09
CA ASP A 334 25.10 7.32 -1.41
C ASP A 334 24.76 7.21 0.08
N LEU A 335 24.43 6.01 0.54
CA LEU A 335 24.02 5.74 1.92
C LEU A 335 25.16 5.86 2.94
N GLN A 336 26.43 5.97 2.49
CA GLN A 336 27.56 6.19 3.38
C GLN A 336 27.85 7.68 3.58
N THR A 337 27.79 8.48 2.51
CA THR A 337 28.14 9.92 2.56
C THR A 337 26.93 10.84 2.68
N GLY A 338 25.73 10.34 2.34
CA GLY A 338 24.51 11.13 2.22
C GLY A 338 24.41 11.93 0.90
N GLU A 339 25.37 11.81 -0.01
CA GLU A 339 25.33 12.49 -1.31
C GLU A 339 24.10 12.05 -2.10
N ARG A 340 23.38 13.02 -2.69
CA ARG A 340 22.22 12.74 -3.53
C ARG A 340 22.35 13.43 -4.89
N LYS A 341 22.06 12.71 -5.96
CA LYS A 341 22.12 13.21 -7.34
C LYS A 341 20.85 12.83 -8.10
N ARG A 342 20.16 13.82 -8.67
CA ARG A 342 19.10 13.57 -9.64
C ARG A 342 19.73 13.06 -10.92
N ILE A 343 19.24 11.93 -11.41
CA ILE A 343 19.83 11.21 -12.55
C ILE A 343 18.80 10.91 -13.63
N ARG A 344 17.60 11.51 -13.59
CA ARG A 344 16.59 11.30 -14.64
C ARG A 344 17.09 11.78 -16.01
N TYR A 345 16.88 10.97 -17.04
CA TYR A 345 17.15 11.36 -18.43
C TYR A 345 16.10 12.36 -18.93
N GLN A 346 16.54 13.50 -19.48
CA GLN A 346 15.65 14.57 -19.93
C GLN A 346 15.61 14.65 -21.45
N LYS A 347 14.42 14.38 -22.01
CA LYS A 347 14.11 14.55 -23.44
C LYS A 347 12.61 14.87 -23.60
N PRO A 348 12.20 15.82 -24.46
CA PRO A 348 10.83 16.36 -24.47
C PRO A 348 9.70 15.37 -24.82
N ASP A 349 9.99 14.31 -25.56
CA ASP A 349 9.04 13.33 -26.08
C ASP A 349 8.81 12.13 -25.13
N LEU A 350 9.54 12.09 -24.02
CA LEU A 350 9.43 11.01 -23.04
C LEU A 350 8.19 11.13 -22.19
N ARG A 351 7.48 10.01 -22.05
CA ARG A 351 6.33 9.84 -21.16
C ARG A 351 6.72 8.89 -20.05
N TRP A 352 6.30 9.21 -18.84
CA TRP A 352 6.74 8.50 -17.66
C TRP A 352 5.52 8.06 -16.87
N ASN A 353 5.55 6.82 -16.39
CA ASN A 353 4.50 6.35 -15.51
C ASN A 353 4.50 7.17 -14.20
N TRP A 354 3.38 7.16 -13.47
CA TRP A 354 3.36 7.72 -12.12
C TRP A 354 4.38 6.99 -11.23
N CYS A 355 4.48 5.66 -11.36
CA CYS A 355 5.46 4.80 -10.70
C CYS A 355 6.32 4.13 -11.77
N ALA A 356 7.39 4.80 -12.22
CA ALA A 356 8.24 4.31 -13.30
C ALA A 356 9.24 3.26 -12.78
N PRO A 357 9.39 2.11 -13.44
CA PRO A 357 10.22 1.02 -12.93
C PRO A 357 11.71 1.38 -12.96
N ILE A 358 12.42 0.98 -11.91
CA ILE A 358 13.88 0.96 -11.81
C ILE A 358 14.31 -0.51 -11.71
N LEU A 359 15.39 -0.87 -12.41
CA LEU A 359 16.03 -2.18 -12.28
C LEU A 359 17.54 -2.00 -12.17
N VAL A 360 18.16 -2.59 -11.16
CA VAL A 360 19.62 -2.77 -11.11
C VAL A 360 19.92 -4.14 -11.71
N SER A 361 20.84 -4.21 -12.68
CA SER A 361 21.15 -5.48 -13.35
C SER A 361 21.66 -6.52 -12.35
N PRO A 362 21.16 -7.78 -12.39
CA PRO A 362 21.69 -8.86 -11.57
C PRO A 362 23.12 -9.27 -11.98
N HIS A 363 23.59 -8.87 -13.16
CA HIS A 363 24.92 -9.21 -13.69
C HIS A 363 25.98 -8.17 -13.36
N ASN A 364 25.58 -6.90 -13.22
CA ASN A 364 26.47 -5.80 -12.92
C ASN A 364 25.75 -4.69 -12.16
N SER A 365 26.07 -4.49 -10.88
CA SER A 365 25.39 -3.49 -10.05
C SER A 365 25.68 -2.03 -10.42
N ASP A 366 26.59 -1.77 -11.35
CA ASP A 366 26.78 -0.45 -11.96
C ASP A 366 25.78 -0.17 -13.08
N VAL A 367 25.16 -1.21 -13.63
CA VAL A 367 24.17 -1.09 -14.70
C VAL A 367 22.78 -0.94 -14.10
N ILE A 368 22.09 0.15 -14.46
CA ILE A 368 20.70 0.38 -14.10
C ILE A 368 19.84 0.62 -15.32
N TYR A 369 18.58 0.19 -15.27
CA TYR A 369 17.56 0.47 -16.26
C TYR A 369 16.43 1.31 -15.65
N HIS A 370 15.81 2.13 -16.49
CA HIS A 370 14.66 2.95 -16.11
C HIS A 370 13.66 3.06 -17.26
N GLY A 371 12.37 2.93 -16.95
CA GLY A 371 11.30 2.86 -17.95
C GLY A 371 10.55 4.17 -18.13
N ALA A 372 10.63 4.76 -19.33
CA ALA A 372 9.72 5.79 -19.83
C ALA A 372 8.68 5.13 -20.76
N ASN A 373 8.33 5.73 -21.89
CA ASN A 373 7.76 5.01 -23.05
C ASN A 373 8.83 4.20 -23.81
N ILE A 374 10.11 4.50 -23.56
CA ILE A 374 11.28 3.76 -24.02
C ILE A 374 12.04 3.20 -22.82
N LEU A 375 12.83 2.15 -23.04
CA LEU A 375 13.76 1.61 -22.06
C LEU A 375 15.10 2.35 -22.13
N LEU A 376 15.54 2.85 -20.99
CA LEU A 376 16.83 3.51 -20.82
C LEU A 376 17.77 2.57 -20.05
N LYS A 377 19.05 2.56 -20.44
CA LYS A 377 20.13 1.85 -19.74
C LYS A 377 21.22 2.85 -19.36
N SER A 378 21.60 2.88 -18.09
CA SER A 378 22.84 3.52 -17.65
C SER A 378 23.85 2.43 -17.33
N PRO A 379 25.01 2.38 -18.00
CA PRO A 379 26.05 1.41 -17.67
C PRO A 379 26.91 1.82 -16.48
N TYR A 380 26.69 3.02 -15.93
CA TYR A 380 27.44 3.53 -14.79
C TYR A 380 26.55 4.40 -13.88
N ARG A 381 25.70 3.72 -13.10
CA ARG A 381 24.98 4.25 -11.93
C ARG A 381 24.21 5.55 -12.17
N GLY A 382 23.68 5.76 -13.38
CA GLY A 382 22.93 6.96 -13.74
C GLY A 382 23.78 8.18 -14.13
N GLU A 383 25.10 8.03 -14.31
CA GLU A 383 25.97 9.14 -14.76
C GLU A 383 25.69 9.55 -16.21
N TYR A 384 25.25 8.61 -17.04
CA TYR A 384 24.73 8.85 -18.39
C TYR A 384 23.75 7.76 -18.80
N TRP A 385 22.95 8.01 -19.82
CA TRP A 385 21.91 7.10 -20.30
C TRP A 385 22.05 6.79 -21.77
N LEU A 386 21.69 5.56 -22.13
CA LEU A 386 21.56 5.05 -23.48
C LEU A 386 20.10 4.67 -23.71
N GLU A 387 19.53 5.09 -24.85
CA GLU A 387 18.24 4.59 -25.32
C GLU A 387 18.46 3.18 -25.87
N VAL A 388 17.85 2.16 -25.26
CA VAL A 388 18.03 0.74 -25.64
C VAL A 388 16.74 0.10 -26.19
N SER A 389 15.73 0.91 -26.46
CA SER A 389 14.53 0.48 -27.18
C SER A 389 13.93 1.62 -27.99
N PRO A 390 13.10 1.32 -29.01
CA PRO A 390 12.14 2.28 -29.53
C PRO A 390 11.03 2.55 -28.49
N ASP A 391 10.01 3.33 -28.87
CA ASP A 391 8.77 3.43 -28.10
C ASP A 391 8.09 2.04 -28.06
N LEU A 392 8.02 1.44 -26.87
CA LEU A 392 7.45 0.10 -26.66
C LEU A 392 5.93 0.14 -26.43
N THR A 393 5.32 1.32 -26.52
CA THR A 393 3.89 1.51 -26.26
C THR A 393 3.13 1.56 -27.57
N THR A 394 1.80 1.62 -27.50
CA THR A 394 0.94 1.88 -28.67
C THR A 394 1.11 3.31 -29.19
N ASN A 395 1.58 4.24 -28.36
CA ASN A 395 1.71 5.67 -28.68
C ASN A 395 0.41 6.26 -29.25
N ASP A 396 -0.73 5.77 -28.75
CA ASP A 396 -2.07 6.14 -29.21
C ASP A 396 -2.34 7.61 -28.88
N LYS A 397 -2.36 8.45 -29.92
CA LYS A 397 -2.48 9.92 -29.79
C LYS A 397 -3.79 10.35 -29.13
N GLU A 398 -4.84 9.54 -29.19
CA GLU A 398 -6.12 9.84 -28.54
C GLU A 398 -6.08 9.56 -27.03
N LYS A 399 -5.10 8.77 -26.58
CA LYS A 399 -4.89 8.41 -25.17
C LYS A 399 -3.69 9.11 -24.55
N LEU A 400 -2.96 9.93 -25.31
CA LEU A 400 -1.88 10.74 -24.74
C LEU A 400 -2.47 11.99 -24.08
N PRO A 401 -2.04 12.34 -22.86
CA PRO A 401 -2.46 13.58 -22.24
C PRO A 401 -1.94 14.78 -23.03
N GLN A 402 -2.76 15.80 -23.25
CA GLN A 402 -2.29 17.09 -23.76
C GLN A 402 -1.79 17.95 -22.59
N GLY A 403 -0.47 18.08 -22.42
CA GLY A 403 0.18 18.89 -21.37
C GLY A 403 0.85 18.06 -20.28
N LYS A 404 1.04 18.64 -19.08
CA LYS A 404 1.55 17.93 -17.89
C LYS A 404 0.50 16.95 -17.32
N GLY A 405 0.13 15.93 -18.09
CA GLY A 405 -0.78 14.87 -17.65
C GLY A 405 -2.19 15.37 -17.30
N GLY A 406 -2.87 16.01 -18.27
CA GLY A 406 -4.22 16.61 -18.21
C GLY A 406 -5.02 16.44 -16.91
N ASP A 407 -5.42 17.57 -16.30
CA ASP A 407 -6.34 17.73 -15.16
C ASP A 407 -6.59 16.48 -14.31
N GLY A 408 -5.55 15.94 -13.71
CA GLY A 408 -5.60 14.56 -13.24
C GLY A 408 -4.24 13.96 -12.90
N ASN A 409 -3.16 14.56 -13.39
CA ASN A 409 -1.81 14.01 -13.29
C ASN A 409 -1.71 12.60 -13.91
N ILE A 410 -2.49 12.34 -14.97
CA ILE A 410 -2.60 11.03 -15.61
C ILE A 410 -1.62 10.96 -16.80
N GLN A 411 -0.79 9.93 -16.81
CA GLN A 411 0.07 9.55 -17.94
C GLN A 411 -0.37 8.18 -18.46
N TYR A 412 -0.19 7.96 -19.75
CA TYR A 412 -0.52 6.69 -20.42
C TYR A 412 0.43 6.45 -21.59
N CYS A 413 0.44 5.22 -22.11
CA CYS A 413 1.44 4.76 -23.08
C CYS A 413 2.85 4.90 -22.49
N THR A 414 3.09 4.19 -21.38
CA THR A 414 4.35 4.16 -20.61
C THR A 414 4.71 2.73 -20.20
N ILE A 415 6.01 2.48 -19.99
CA ILE A 415 6.52 1.24 -19.41
C ILE A 415 6.21 1.22 -17.92
N THR A 416 5.70 0.09 -17.44
CA THR A 416 5.23 -0.11 -16.06
C THR A 416 6.08 -1.12 -15.30
N THR A 417 6.76 -2.01 -16.01
CA THR A 417 7.55 -3.09 -15.41
C THR A 417 8.67 -3.51 -16.35
N ILE A 418 9.83 -3.81 -15.78
CA ILE A 418 11.02 -4.31 -16.47
C ILE A 418 11.58 -5.43 -15.62
N ASP A 419 12.09 -6.48 -16.25
CA ASP A 419 12.93 -7.47 -15.56
C ASP A 419 14.05 -7.97 -16.47
N GLU A 420 15.23 -8.24 -15.90
CA GLU A 420 16.37 -8.82 -16.59
C GLU A 420 16.58 -10.23 -16.06
N SER A 421 16.76 -11.21 -16.96
CA SER A 421 17.01 -12.57 -16.54
C SER A 421 18.25 -12.63 -15.62
N PRO A 422 18.16 -13.24 -14.43
CA PRO A 422 19.33 -13.45 -13.58
C PRO A 422 20.31 -14.46 -14.17
N LEU A 423 19.92 -15.17 -15.25
CA LEU A 423 20.72 -16.23 -15.87
C LEU A 423 21.44 -15.78 -17.14
N VAL A 424 20.93 -14.76 -17.84
CA VAL A 424 21.47 -14.30 -19.12
C VAL A 424 21.47 -12.78 -19.16
N GLU A 425 22.65 -12.16 -19.20
CA GLU A 425 22.79 -10.71 -19.33
C GLU A 425 22.18 -10.21 -20.64
N GLY A 426 21.43 -9.10 -20.58
CA GLY A 426 20.79 -8.50 -21.75
C GLY A 426 19.53 -9.21 -22.24
N LEU A 427 19.07 -10.27 -21.56
CA LEU A 427 17.75 -10.87 -21.75
C LEU A 427 16.73 -10.12 -20.90
N LEU A 428 15.95 -9.23 -21.52
CA LEU A 428 15.03 -8.31 -20.85
C LEU A 428 13.58 -8.53 -21.27
N TRP A 429 12.69 -8.43 -20.29
CA TRP A 429 11.25 -8.44 -20.46
C TRP A 429 10.68 -7.07 -20.07
N VAL A 430 9.72 -6.56 -20.83
CA VAL A 430 9.10 -5.25 -20.59
C VAL A 430 7.58 -5.33 -20.73
N GLY A 431 6.86 -4.67 -19.82
CA GLY A 431 5.41 -4.50 -19.85
C GLY A 431 5.00 -3.02 -19.86
N THR A 432 3.87 -2.69 -20.48
CA THR A 432 3.33 -1.32 -20.57
C THR A 432 1.90 -1.18 -20.04
N ASP A 433 1.50 0.06 -19.72
CA ASP A 433 0.14 0.40 -19.24
C ASP A 433 -0.98 0.23 -20.28
N ASP A 434 -0.61 0.13 -21.55
CA ASP A 434 -1.48 -0.17 -22.69
C ASP A 434 -1.39 -1.63 -23.16
N GLY A 435 -0.82 -2.49 -22.32
CA GLY A 435 -0.90 -3.94 -22.46
C GLY A 435 0.08 -4.53 -23.47
N ASN A 436 1.21 -3.90 -23.76
CA ASN A 436 2.24 -4.55 -24.56
C ASN A 436 3.20 -5.35 -23.67
N VAL A 437 3.54 -6.56 -24.14
CA VAL A 437 4.60 -7.40 -23.56
C VAL A 437 5.69 -7.56 -24.60
N TRP A 438 6.93 -7.28 -24.20
CA TRP A 438 8.09 -7.29 -25.09
C TRP A 438 9.24 -8.12 -24.54
N LEU A 439 10.04 -8.65 -25.46
CA LEU A 439 11.27 -9.37 -25.19
C LEU A 439 12.42 -8.79 -26.03
N THR A 440 13.60 -8.67 -25.43
CA THR A 440 14.87 -8.60 -26.14
C THR A 440 15.82 -9.62 -25.55
N ARG A 441 16.65 -10.23 -26.41
CA ARG A 441 17.62 -11.26 -26.02
C ARG A 441 19.08 -10.82 -26.23
N ASP A 442 19.27 -9.57 -26.64
CA ASP A 442 20.58 -9.05 -27.07
C ASP A 442 20.86 -7.63 -26.52
N GLY A 443 20.29 -7.33 -25.36
CA GLY A 443 20.50 -6.07 -24.65
C GLY A 443 19.81 -4.87 -25.31
N GLY A 444 18.72 -5.11 -26.04
CA GLY A 444 17.90 -4.05 -26.65
C GLY A 444 18.20 -3.75 -28.11
N LYS A 445 19.03 -4.56 -28.80
CA LYS A 445 19.30 -4.36 -30.23
C LYS A 445 18.12 -4.80 -31.08
N ASN A 446 17.47 -5.90 -30.71
CA ASN A 446 16.25 -6.40 -31.33
C ASN A 446 15.15 -6.61 -30.28
N TRP A 447 13.93 -6.19 -30.62
CA TRP A 447 12.75 -6.29 -29.76
C TRP A 447 11.63 -7.06 -30.45
N GLU A 448 11.03 -8.00 -29.73
CA GLU A 448 9.89 -8.81 -30.18
C GLU A 448 8.65 -8.48 -29.36
N LYS A 449 7.54 -8.16 -30.03
CA LYS A 449 6.24 -7.93 -29.38
C LYS A 449 5.49 -9.25 -29.26
N LEU A 450 5.08 -9.61 -28.05
CA LEU A 450 4.56 -10.94 -27.73
C LEU A 450 3.05 -11.04 -27.59
N ASN A 451 2.32 -9.93 -27.69
CA ASN A 451 0.86 -9.88 -27.43
C ASN A 451 0.07 -10.94 -28.20
N ALA A 452 0.39 -11.16 -29.48
CA ALA A 452 -0.33 -12.12 -30.33
C ALA A 452 -0.14 -13.59 -29.90
N ASN A 453 0.93 -13.88 -29.15
CA ASN A 453 1.25 -15.22 -28.66
C ASN A 453 0.55 -15.53 -27.33
N ILE A 454 0.07 -14.51 -26.62
CA ILE A 454 -0.63 -14.64 -25.34
C ILE A 454 -2.12 -14.92 -25.62
N LYS A 455 -2.51 -16.20 -25.60
CA LYS A 455 -3.92 -16.57 -25.75
C LYS A 455 -4.74 -16.03 -24.58
N GLY A 456 -5.79 -15.26 -24.86
CA GLY A 456 -6.58 -14.60 -23.82
C GLY A 456 -5.93 -13.33 -23.26
N HIS A 457 -4.95 -12.76 -23.96
CA HIS A 457 -4.38 -11.45 -23.64
C HIS A 457 -5.49 -10.40 -23.47
N PRO A 458 -5.61 -9.76 -22.29
CA PRO A 458 -6.74 -8.88 -22.03
C PRO A 458 -6.63 -7.50 -22.71
N GLY A 459 -5.42 -7.08 -23.08
CA GLY A 459 -5.16 -5.73 -23.61
C GLY A 459 -5.12 -4.67 -22.51
N TYR A 460 -5.02 -5.09 -21.25
CA TYR A 460 -4.98 -4.23 -20.07
C TYR A 460 -3.55 -3.94 -19.63
N TRP A 461 -3.42 -3.07 -18.64
CA TRP A 461 -2.16 -2.70 -17.99
C TRP A 461 -1.36 -3.94 -17.54
N VAL A 462 -0.11 -4.07 -18.01
CA VAL A 462 0.82 -5.09 -17.53
C VAL A 462 1.30 -4.69 -16.13
N SER A 463 0.85 -5.42 -15.11
CA SER A 463 1.17 -5.12 -13.71
C SER A 463 2.57 -5.60 -13.32
N ARG A 464 3.02 -6.74 -13.87
CA ARG A 464 4.36 -7.27 -13.62
C ARG A 464 4.84 -8.20 -14.73
N VAL A 465 6.11 -8.07 -15.11
CA VAL A 465 6.88 -9.12 -15.79
C VAL A 465 7.94 -9.65 -14.82
N THR A 466 8.21 -10.96 -14.87
CA THR A 466 9.22 -11.60 -14.03
C THR A 466 9.94 -12.68 -14.81
N ALA A 467 11.26 -12.55 -14.96
CA ALA A 467 12.12 -13.56 -15.53
C ALA A 467 12.37 -14.69 -14.52
N SER A 468 12.50 -15.93 -15.00
CA SER A 468 12.75 -17.06 -14.11
C SER A 468 14.17 -17.07 -13.55
N ASN A 469 14.27 -17.51 -12.30
CA ASN A 469 15.51 -17.80 -11.58
C ASN A 469 16.16 -19.12 -12.02
N PHE A 470 15.44 -19.98 -12.76
CA PHE A 470 15.87 -21.36 -13.06
C PHE A 470 16.02 -21.67 -14.55
N ASN A 471 15.28 -20.98 -15.42
CA ASN A 471 15.33 -21.23 -16.85
C ASN A 471 15.28 -19.91 -17.64
N PRO A 472 16.29 -19.58 -18.48
CA PRO A 472 16.28 -18.34 -19.24
C PRO A 472 15.12 -18.23 -20.24
N ALA A 473 14.52 -19.36 -20.67
CA ALA A 473 13.37 -19.33 -21.55
C ALA A 473 12.04 -19.07 -20.82
N THR A 474 12.03 -19.16 -19.48
CA THR A 474 10.83 -19.04 -18.67
C THR A 474 10.62 -17.62 -18.16
N ALA A 475 9.40 -17.11 -18.30
CA ALA A 475 8.98 -15.84 -17.73
C ALA A 475 7.50 -15.85 -17.37
N TYR A 476 7.12 -14.94 -16.49
CA TYR A 476 5.76 -14.75 -15.98
C TYR A 476 5.29 -13.33 -16.31
N VAL A 477 4.01 -13.19 -16.64
CA VAL A 477 3.38 -11.88 -16.83
C VAL A 477 2.04 -11.84 -16.12
N THR A 478 1.75 -10.70 -15.50
CA THR A 478 0.45 -10.40 -14.89
C THR A 478 -0.15 -9.15 -15.49
N PHE A 479 -1.48 -9.12 -15.55
CA PHE A 479 -2.26 -7.96 -15.97
C PHE A 479 -3.29 -7.61 -14.91
N THR A 480 -3.63 -6.32 -14.82
CA THR A 480 -4.69 -5.84 -13.92
C THR A 480 -5.87 -5.28 -14.71
N GLY A 481 -7.06 -5.85 -14.48
CA GLY A 481 -8.31 -5.35 -15.03
C GLY A 481 -9.01 -4.30 -14.17
N PHE A 482 -8.37 -3.82 -13.08
CA PHE A 482 -8.94 -2.81 -12.16
C PHE A 482 -9.48 -1.57 -12.87
N ARG A 483 -8.80 -1.12 -13.93
CA ARG A 483 -9.19 0.08 -14.70
C ARG A 483 -10.24 -0.18 -15.78
N HIS A 484 -10.77 -1.40 -15.82
CA HIS A 484 -11.76 -1.88 -16.79
C HIS A 484 -12.94 -2.57 -16.11
N ASP A 485 -13.00 -2.58 -14.76
CA ASP A 485 -13.96 -3.36 -13.96
C ASP A 485 -14.02 -4.85 -14.35
N ASP A 486 -12.87 -5.40 -14.77
CA ASP A 486 -12.69 -6.84 -15.00
C ASP A 486 -11.82 -7.41 -13.88
N PHE A 487 -12.45 -8.16 -12.97
CA PHE A 487 -11.80 -8.71 -11.78
C PHE A 487 -11.29 -10.14 -12.00
N ARG A 488 -11.32 -10.67 -13.22
CA ARG A 488 -10.70 -11.98 -13.49
C ARG A 488 -9.19 -11.90 -13.24
N PRO A 489 -8.57 -12.93 -12.64
CA PRO A 489 -7.13 -12.94 -12.44
C PRO A 489 -6.40 -13.27 -13.74
N PHE A 490 -5.42 -12.44 -14.12
CA PHE A 490 -4.62 -12.62 -15.32
C PHE A 490 -3.16 -12.90 -14.97
N ILE A 491 -2.79 -14.19 -14.94
CA ILE A 491 -1.40 -14.62 -14.78
C ILE A 491 -1.06 -15.61 -15.90
N PHE A 492 0.03 -15.35 -16.62
CA PHE A 492 0.51 -16.21 -17.70
C PHE A 492 1.98 -16.55 -17.50
N ARG A 493 2.36 -17.74 -17.95
CA ARG A 493 3.72 -18.26 -17.98
C ARG A 493 4.10 -18.65 -19.40
N THR A 494 5.34 -18.39 -19.79
CA THR A 494 6.00 -18.95 -20.97
C THR A 494 7.21 -19.78 -20.53
N ASP A 495 7.62 -20.76 -21.34
CA ASP A 495 8.82 -21.58 -21.15
C ASP A 495 9.70 -21.63 -22.42
N ASP A 496 9.39 -20.79 -23.42
CA ASP A 496 9.98 -20.83 -24.75
C ASP A 496 10.27 -19.43 -25.32
N TYR A 497 10.66 -18.48 -24.44
CA TYR A 497 10.91 -17.09 -24.82
C TYR A 497 9.68 -16.37 -25.39
N GLY A 498 8.49 -16.69 -24.87
CA GLY A 498 7.25 -15.99 -25.21
C GLY A 498 6.60 -16.44 -26.52
N GLN A 499 7.07 -17.54 -27.13
CA GLN A 499 6.45 -18.10 -28.33
C GLN A 499 5.09 -18.74 -28.01
N THR A 500 4.98 -19.36 -26.83
CA THR A 500 3.72 -19.85 -26.27
C THR A 500 3.53 -19.39 -24.83
N TRP A 501 2.27 -19.17 -24.47
CA TRP A 501 1.87 -18.76 -23.12
C TRP A 501 0.73 -19.63 -22.61
N THR A 502 0.82 -19.99 -21.34
CA THR A 502 -0.21 -20.74 -20.61
C THR A 502 -0.71 -19.89 -19.47
N SER A 503 -2.04 -19.77 -19.32
CA SER A 503 -2.60 -19.16 -18.11
C SER A 503 -2.32 -20.07 -16.91
N ILE A 504 -1.76 -19.49 -15.87
CA ILE A 504 -1.52 -20.14 -14.58
C ILE A 504 -2.34 -19.47 -13.48
N SER A 505 -3.50 -18.90 -13.85
CA SER A 505 -4.43 -18.33 -12.88
C SER A 505 -5.09 -19.41 -12.02
N GLY A 506 -5.20 -20.65 -12.51
CA GLY A 506 -5.70 -21.81 -11.75
C GLY A 506 -7.03 -21.52 -11.03
N ASN A 507 -7.03 -21.75 -9.71
CA ASN A 507 -8.14 -21.43 -8.79
C ASN A 507 -7.98 -20.08 -8.06
N LEU A 508 -7.10 -19.18 -8.53
CA LEU A 508 -6.90 -17.87 -7.91
C LEU A 508 -8.23 -17.10 -7.87
N ALA A 509 -8.51 -16.45 -6.74
CA ALA A 509 -9.75 -15.71 -6.56
C ALA A 509 -9.82 -14.49 -7.50
N GLU A 510 -11.03 -14.06 -7.83
CA GLU A 510 -11.26 -12.82 -8.55
C GLU A 510 -10.70 -11.62 -7.76
N GLY A 511 -9.97 -10.78 -8.48
CA GLY A 511 -9.33 -9.57 -7.98
C GLY A 511 -8.17 -9.14 -8.87
N PRO A 512 -7.83 -7.84 -8.88
CA PRO A 512 -6.61 -7.34 -9.51
C PRO A 512 -5.36 -8.07 -9.00
N VAL A 513 -4.52 -8.52 -9.93
CA VAL A 513 -3.19 -9.07 -9.64
C VAL A 513 -2.15 -7.97 -9.92
N ASN A 514 -1.30 -7.68 -8.95
CA ASN A 514 -0.36 -6.56 -9.01
C ASN A 514 1.09 -7.02 -9.19
N VAL A 515 1.43 -8.20 -8.67
CA VAL A 515 2.79 -8.71 -8.66
C VAL A 515 2.82 -10.24 -8.67
N ILE A 516 3.80 -10.82 -9.38
CA ILE A 516 4.18 -12.23 -9.28
C ILE A 516 5.68 -12.33 -9.01
N ARG A 517 6.11 -13.32 -8.22
CA ARG A 517 7.52 -13.70 -8.03
C ARG A 517 7.67 -15.21 -8.03
N GLU A 518 8.76 -15.67 -8.63
CA GLU A 518 9.24 -17.04 -8.53
C GLU A 518 10.26 -17.14 -7.39
N ASP A 519 10.20 -18.22 -6.61
CA ASP A 519 11.16 -18.48 -5.54
C ASP A 519 12.60 -18.64 -6.05
N TYR A 520 13.60 -18.52 -5.18
CA TYR A 520 15.02 -18.70 -5.53
C TYR A 520 15.53 -20.14 -5.37
N ARG A 521 14.78 -21.03 -4.69
CA ARG A 521 15.19 -22.41 -4.39
C ARG A 521 14.24 -23.47 -4.98
N GLN A 522 12.98 -23.15 -5.21
CA GLN A 522 11.97 -24.03 -5.80
C GLN A 522 11.32 -23.44 -7.07
N PRO A 523 11.59 -24.02 -8.26
CA PRO A 523 11.09 -23.49 -9.56
C PRO A 523 9.57 -23.56 -9.75
N ARG A 524 8.84 -24.17 -8.82
CA ARG A 524 7.37 -24.24 -8.88
C ARG A 524 6.70 -23.47 -7.75
N LEU A 525 7.47 -22.90 -6.82
CA LEU A 525 6.93 -22.09 -5.74
C LEU A 525 6.80 -20.64 -6.24
N LEU A 526 5.55 -20.19 -6.38
CA LEU A 526 5.21 -18.86 -6.87
C LEU A 526 4.43 -18.08 -5.81
N PHE A 527 4.62 -16.76 -5.80
CA PHE A 527 3.89 -15.83 -4.94
C PHE A 527 3.20 -14.77 -5.79
N ALA A 528 1.93 -14.48 -5.51
CA ALA A 528 1.15 -13.45 -6.18
C ALA A 528 0.59 -12.46 -5.15
N GLY A 529 0.81 -11.17 -5.38
CA GLY A 529 0.18 -10.08 -4.63
C GLY A 529 -1.03 -9.56 -5.38
N THR A 530 -2.15 -9.43 -4.68
CA THR A 530 -3.44 -8.99 -5.23
C THR A 530 -4.04 -7.87 -4.37
N ASP A 531 -5.13 -7.26 -4.82
CA ASP A 531 -5.89 -6.29 -4.00
C ASP A 531 -6.48 -6.90 -2.72
N PHE A 532 -6.49 -8.23 -2.62
CA PHE A 532 -7.06 -8.98 -1.50
C PHE A 532 -6.03 -9.78 -0.69
N GLY A 533 -4.73 -9.48 -0.86
CA GLY A 533 -3.63 -10.09 -0.11
C GLY A 533 -2.70 -10.96 -0.97
N VAL A 534 -1.89 -11.78 -0.29
CA VAL A 534 -0.89 -12.66 -0.92
C VAL A 534 -1.44 -14.07 -1.13
N TYR A 535 -1.14 -14.65 -2.28
CA TYR A 535 -1.39 -16.04 -2.61
C TYR A 535 -0.07 -16.75 -2.93
N VAL A 536 0.03 -18.02 -2.54
CA VAL A 536 1.17 -18.90 -2.82
C VAL A 536 0.71 -20.08 -3.65
N SER A 537 1.52 -20.49 -4.62
CA SER A 537 1.33 -21.71 -5.39
C SER A 537 2.56 -22.59 -5.30
N PRO A 538 2.48 -23.80 -4.71
CA PRO A 538 3.60 -24.73 -4.63
C PRO A 538 3.78 -25.59 -5.90
N ASP A 539 2.88 -25.47 -6.88
CA ASP A 539 2.78 -26.37 -8.04
C ASP A 539 2.84 -25.65 -9.40
N GLY A 540 3.42 -24.45 -9.42
CA GLY A 540 3.66 -23.68 -10.64
C GLY A 540 2.43 -22.94 -11.17
N GLY A 541 1.51 -22.58 -10.29
CA GLY A 541 0.30 -21.82 -10.58
C GLY A 541 -0.91 -22.67 -10.99
N GLN A 542 -0.88 -23.98 -10.76
CA GLN A 542 -2.07 -24.83 -10.95
C GLN A 542 -3.06 -24.61 -9.81
N ASN A 543 -2.56 -24.54 -8.57
CA ASN A 543 -3.34 -24.22 -7.38
C ASN A 543 -2.68 -23.09 -6.58
N TRP A 544 -3.51 -22.15 -6.16
CA TRP A 544 -3.20 -20.97 -5.36
C TRP A 544 -3.91 -21.05 -4.02
N PHE A 545 -3.17 -20.73 -2.97
CA PHE A 545 -3.62 -20.71 -1.59
C PHE A 545 -3.38 -19.32 -1.01
N LYS A 546 -4.41 -18.70 -0.45
CA LYS A 546 -4.25 -17.43 0.25
C LYS A 546 -3.31 -17.64 1.44
N LEU A 547 -2.21 -16.91 1.50
CA LEU A 547 -1.28 -16.94 2.62
C LEU A 547 -1.94 -16.18 3.79
N LYS A 548 -2.48 -16.94 4.75
CA LYS A 548 -3.18 -16.39 5.91
C LYS A 548 -2.21 -16.29 7.08
N GLY A 549 -2.01 -15.07 7.57
CA GLY A 549 -1.22 -14.77 8.77
C GLY A 549 -1.94 -13.72 9.63
N ASN A 550 -1.18 -12.86 10.30
CA ASN A 550 -1.70 -11.65 10.98
C ASN A 550 -1.96 -10.48 10.01
N MET A 551 -1.66 -10.64 8.71
CA MET A 551 -1.94 -9.65 7.69
C MET A 551 -3.45 -9.62 7.36
N PRO A 552 -4.13 -8.46 7.45
CA PRO A 552 -5.55 -8.35 7.06
C PRO A 552 -5.78 -8.58 5.55
N THR A 553 -6.98 -8.28 5.05
CA THR A 553 -7.21 -8.14 3.60
C THR A 553 -6.96 -6.69 3.20
N GLN A 554 -5.95 -6.48 2.35
CA GLN A 554 -5.59 -5.17 1.80
C GLN A 554 -4.81 -5.35 0.49
N PRO A 555 -4.69 -4.28 -0.32
CA PRO A 555 -3.90 -4.34 -1.53
C PRO A 555 -2.42 -4.57 -1.26
N VAL A 556 -1.87 -5.51 -2.02
CA VAL A 556 -0.44 -5.81 -2.12
C VAL A 556 0.01 -5.39 -3.51
N HIS A 557 0.70 -4.27 -3.60
CA HIS A 557 1.19 -3.73 -4.88
C HIS A 557 2.55 -4.32 -5.27
N ASP A 558 3.38 -4.69 -4.29
CA ASP A 558 4.67 -5.32 -4.54
C ASP A 558 5.06 -6.27 -3.40
N LEU A 559 5.90 -7.24 -3.73
CA LEU A 559 6.53 -8.16 -2.80
C LEU A 559 7.90 -8.58 -3.34
N GLN A 560 8.82 -8.90 -2.45
CA GLN A 560 10.16 -9.37 -2.78
C GLN A 560 10.52 -10.58 -1.92
N LEU A 561 11.42 -11.39 -2.44
CA LEU A 561 12.01 -12.52 -1.72
C LEU A 561 13.45 -12.17 -1.36
N HIS A 562 13.88 -12.45 -0.13
CA HIS A 562 15.28 -12.29 0.24
C HIS A 562 16.04 -13.60 -0.05
N PRO A 563 17.01 -13.63 -0.99
CA PRO A 563 17.63 -14.87 -1.46
C PRO A 563 18.46 -15.61 -0.39
N ARG A 564 19.05 -14.85 0.55
CA ARG A 564 19.82 -15.41 1.67
C ARG A 564 18.93 -15.88 2.83
N GLU A 565 18.09 -14.99 3.36
CA GLU A 565 17.27 -15.25 4.56
C GLU A 565 16.02 -16.10 4.31
N ASN A 566 15.62 -16.36 3.05
CA ASN A 566 14.36 -17.06 2.74
C ASN A 566 13.12 -16.34 3.29
N ASP A 567 13.16 -15.01 3.30
CA ASP A 567 12.03 -14.19 3.71
C ASP A 567 11.19 -13.75 2.52
N LEU A 568 9.88 -13.76 2.70
CA LEU A 568 8.94 -13.01 1.87
C LEU A 568 8.65 -11.66 2.55
N VAL A 569 8.95 -10.57 1.85
CA VAL A 569 8.70 -9.19 2.27
C VAL A 569 7.58 -8.60 1.42
N VAL A 570 6.50 -8.16 2.08
CA VAL A 570 5.25 -7.74 1.44
C VAL A 570 4.98 -6.26 1.72
N ALA A 571 4.97 -5.43 0.68
CA ALA A 571 4.53 -4.04 0.78
C ALA A 571 3.03 -3.94 0.59
N THR A 572 2.35 -3.35 1.57
CA THR A 572 0.90 -3.17 1.55
C THR A 572 0.51 -1.70 1.40
N HIS A 573 -0.60 -1.44 0.73
CA HIS A 573 -1.15 -0.10 0.58
C HIS A 573 -2.08 0.24 1.76
N GLY A 574 -1.52 0.36 2.97
CA GLY A 574 -2.25 0.87 4.16
C GLY A 574 -1.97 0.14 5.49
N ARG A 575 -1.06 -0.83 5.53
CA ARG A 575 -0.70 -1.59 6.74
C ARG A 575 0.81 -1.82 6.89
N GLY A 576 1.62 -1.01 6.21
CA GLY A 576 3.07 -1.12 6.27
C GLY A 576 3.61 -2.35 5.55
N ILE A 577 4.69 -2.92 6.11
CA ILE A 577 5.42 -4.05 5.54
C ILE A 577 5.28 -5.26 6.45
N PHE A 578 5.02 -6.42 5.85
CA PHE A 578 5.02 -7.71 6.53
C PHE A 578 6.22 -8.54 6.06
N ILE A 579 6.87 -9.23 6.99
CA ILE A 579 8.00 -10.11 6.73
C ILE A 579 7.67 -11.48 7.30
N THR A 580 7.91 -12.55 6.54
CA THR A 580 7.78 -13.92 7.03
C THR A 580 8.82 -14.82 6.40
N ASP A 581 9.38 -15.70 7.21
CA ASP A 581 10.19 -16.83 6.73
C ASP A 581 9.31 -17.78 5.89
N ILE A 582 9.82 -18.16 4.73
CA ILE A 582 9.20 -19.09 3.78
C ILE A 582 10.03 -20.36 3.57
N SER A 583 11.10 -20.59 4.33
CA SER A 583 11.95 -21.78 4.22
C SER A 583 11.16 -23.10 4.21
N TRP A 584 10.17 -23.22 5.10
CA TRP A 584 9.30 -24.40 5.16
C TRP A 584 8.43 -24.60 3.91
N LEU A 585 8.05 -23.53 3.20
CA LEU A 585 7.33 -23.61 1.92
C LEU A 585 8.25 -24.15 0.81
N GLN A 586 9.53 -23.79 0.83
CA GLN A 586 10.52 -24.28 -0.14
C GLN A 586 10.78 -25.78 0.02
N GLU A 587 10.56 -26.34 1.21
CA GLU A 587 10.63 -27.79 1.46
C GLU A 587 9.29 -28.52 1.27
N LEU A 588 8.17 -27.79 1.13
CA LEU A 588 6.82 -28.38 1.13
C LEU A 588 6.47 -29.04 -0.21
N THR A 589 6.98 -30.26 -0.42
CA THR A 589 6.68 -31.06 -1.61
C THR A 589 5.52 -32.06 -1.39
N SER A 590 5.05 -32.68 -2.46
CA SER A 590 4.06 -33.77 -2.38
C SER A 590 4.58 -34.96 -1.57
N GLU A 591 5.88 -35.24 -1.61
CA GLU A 591 6.53 -36.26 -0.79
C GLU A 591 6.45 -35.91 0.69
N VAL A 592 6.71 -34.65 1.05
CA VAL A 592 6.60 -34.16 2.44
C VAL A 592 5.16 -34.24 2.94
N LEU A 593 4.18 -33.77 2.15
CA LEU A 593 2.76 -33.82 2.52
C LEU A 593 2.24 -35.25 2.73
N ASN A 594 2.89 -36.25 2.12
CA ASN A 594 2.55 -37.66 2.28
C ASN A 594 3.18 -38.31 3.51
N ARG A 595 4.19 -37.70 4.14
CA ARG A 595 4.81 -38.20 5.39
C ARG A 595 3.88 -37.95 6.57
N ASP A 596 3.80 -38.94 7.46
CA ASP A 596 2.99 -38.83 8.67
C ASP A 596 3.48 -37.74 9.65
N LEU A 597 4.81 -37.59 9.75
CA LEU A 597 5.51 -36.59 10.53
C LEU A 597 6.74 -36.14 9.73
N HIS A 598 6.95 -34.84 9.61
CA HIS A 598 8.14 -34.26 8.99
C HIS A 598 8.64 -33.06 9.79
N LEU A 599 9.93 -33.02 10.08
CA LEU A 599 10.61 -31.85 10.63
C LEU A 599 11.29 -31.14 9.46
N PHE A 600 10.95 -29.87 9.27
CA PHE A 600 11.59 -28.99 8.29
C PHE A 600 13.01 -28.66 8.75
N GLN A 601 13.88 -28.28 7.82
CA GLN A 601 15.22 -27.83 8.16
C GLN A 601 15.13 -26.64 9.10
N VAL A 602 15.82 -26.72 10.23
CA VAL A 602 15.88 -25.60 11.17
C VAL A 602 16.99 -24.65 10.72
N GLU A 603 16.62 -23.41 10.43
CA GLU A 603 17.57 -22.40 10.00
C GLU A 603 18.57 -22.04 11.12
N PRO A 604 19.83 -21.71 10.79
CA PRO A 604 20.77 -21.18 11.76
C PRO A 604 20.23 -19.90 12.40
N LYS A 605 20.30 -19.79 13.73
CA LYS A 605 19.85 -18.60 14.46
C LYS A 605 21.04 -17.92 15.13
N ILE A 606 21.14 -16.60 15.01
CA ILE A 606 22.08 -15.82 15.80
C ILE A 606 21.56 -15.68 17.22
N ARG A 607 22.42 -15.98 18.19
CA ARG A 607 22.16 -15.64 19.58
C ARG A 607 22.60 -14.19 19.84
N TRP A 608 21.68 -13.27 19.58
CA TRP A 608 21.91 -11.84 19.77
C TRP A 608 22.27 -11.50 21.22
N VAL A 609 23.17 -10.53 21.40
CA VAL A 609 23.41 -9.91 22.70
C VAL A 609 22.72 -8.55 22.73
N ASP A 610 21.70 -8.40 23.56
CA ASP A 610 21.04 -7.11 23.73
C ASP A 610 21.99 -6.11 24.42
N LYS A 611 22.32 -5.04 23.71
CA LYS A 611 23.12 -3.91 24.22
C LYS A 611 22.32 -2.61 24.21
N ASP A 612 21.08 -2.62 23.72
CA ASP A 612 20.32 -1.41 23.50
C ASP A 612 19.54 -1.04 24.76
N SER A 613 19.79 0.16 25.28
CA SER A 613 19.12 0.74 26.44
C SER A 613 18.42 2.06 26.10
N GLY A 614 18.03 2.23 24.83
CA GLY A 614 17.27 3.39 24.37
C GLY A 614 15.91 3.54 25.05
N HIS A 615 15.53 4.79 25.32
CA HIS A 615 14.17 5.15 25.70
C HIS A 615 13.38 5.54 24.46
N SER A 616 12.14 5.07 24.33
CA SER A 616 11.21 5.48 23.28
C SER A 616 9.94 6.08 23.86
N SER A 617 9.22 6.84 23.04
CA SER A 617 7.87 7.27 23.37
C SER A 617 6.93 6.06 23.42
N SER A 618 5.98 6.07 24.36
CA SER A 618 4.88 5.09 24.40
C SER A 618 3.86 5.30 23.26
N LEU A 619 4.02 6.38 22.49
CA LEU A 619 3.19 6.73 21.35
C LEU A 619 3.70 6.15 20.03
N ASN A 620 4.89 5.55 20.02
CA ASN A 620 5.42 4.93 18.80
C ASN A 620 4.69 3.63 18.51
N PHE A 621 4.47 3.35 17.23
CA PHE A 621 4.12 2.01 16.80
C PHE A 621 5.30 1.07 17.07
N ASP A 622 5.01 -0.03 17.77
CA ASP A 622 5.96 -1.11 18.02
C ASP A 622 5.86 -2.12 16.87
N GLY A 623 6.71 -1.98 15.86
CA GLY A 623 6.87 -2.98 14.80
C GLY A 623 7.42 -4.29 15.36
N GLU A 624 6.99 -5.40 14.78
CA GLU A 624 7.44 -6.74 15.18
C GLU A 624 8.86 -7.01 14.66
N SER A 625 9.69 -7.63 15.50
CA SER A 625 10.96 -8.23 15.10
C SER A 625 10.84 -9.75 15.08
N GLU A 626 11.79 -10.40 14.43
CA GLU A 626 11.93 -11.85 14.57
C GLU A 626 12.01 -12.25 16.06
N PRO A 627 11.42 -13.39 16.44
CA PRO A 627 11.50 -13.86 17.81
C PRO A 627 12.95 -14.12 18.23
N GLU A 628 13.26 -13.83 19.50
CA GLU A 628 14.51 -14.25 20.16
C GLU A 628 14.47 -15.75 20.50
N ALA A 629 14.26 -16.56 19.48
CA ALA A 629 14.13 -18.00 19.58
C ALA A 629 14.51 -18.67 18.26
N VAL A 630 14.87 -19.95 18.36
CA VAL A 630 14.92 -20.84 17.20
C VAL A 630 13.49 -21.25 16.86
N VAL A 631 13.10 -21.02 15.60
CA VAL A 631 11.81 -21.44 15.06
C VAL A 631 11.92 -22.89 14.59
N ILE A 632 11.12 -23.78 15.16
CA ILE A 632 11.11 -25.20 14.81
C ILE A 632 9.76 -25.53 14.19
N ASN A 633 9.75 -25.71 12.88
CA ASN A 633 8.56 -26.05 12.11
C ASN A 633 8.48 -27.56 11.88
N TYR A 634 7.29 -28.15 12.00
CA TYR A 634 7.05 -29.55 11.63
C TYR A 634 5.65 -29.73 11.04
N TYR A 635 5.49 -30.72 10.17
CA TYR A 635 4.23 -31.09 9.54
C TYR A 635 3.71 -32.40 10.10
N LEU A 636 2.39 -32.44 10.31
CA LEU A 636 1.64 -33.64 10.66
C LEU A 636 0.55 -33.89 9.60
N LYS A 637 0.57 -35.06 8.96
CA LYS A 637 -0.47 -35.41 7.97
C LYS A 637 -1.86 -35.51 8.60
N SER A 638 -1.93 -35.95 9.86
CA SER A 638 -3.15 -36.09 10.64
C SER A 638 -2.90 -35.63 12.07
N ALA A 639 -3.95 -35.17 12.73
CA ALA A 639 -3.85 -34.75 14.12
C ALA A 639 -3.49 -35.96 15.01
N VAL A 640 -2.69 -35.72 16.04
CA VAL A 640 -2.29 -36.74 17.01
C VAL A 640 -3.00 -36.54 18.35
N SER A 641 -3.41 -37.62 19.00
CA SER A 641 -4.00 -37.59 20.34
C SER A 641 -2.90 -37.41 21.38
N GLY A 642 -2.73 -36.18 21.89
CA GLY A 642 -1.73 -35.84 22.91
C GLY A 642 -0.82 -34.69 22.48
N GLU A 643 0.19 -34.41 23.29
CA GLU A 643 1.17 -33.36 23.03
C GLU A 643 2.33 -33.88 22.16
N VAL A 644 2.75 -33.09 21.17
CA VAL A 644 4.00 -33.34 20.44
C VAL A 644 5.16 -32.87 21.33
N LYS A 645 6.19 -33.69 21.50
CA LYS A 645 7.37 -33.32 22.31
C LYS A 645 8.51 -32.91 21.41
N ILE A 646 9.12 -31.77 21.69
CA ILE A 646 10.29 -31.25 21.00
C ILE A 646 11.44 -31.26 21.99
N LYS A 647 12.37 -32.19 21.81
CA LYS A 647 13.51 -32.41 22.71
C LYS A 647 14.78 -31.89 22.08
N ILE A 648 15.52 -31.06 22.80
CA ILE A 648 16.77 -30.45 22.36
C ILE A 648 17.93 -31.04 23.13
N TYR A 649 18.95 -31.50 22.43
CA TYR A 649 20.11 -32.18 22.99
C TYR A 649 21.43 -31.48 22.65
N SER A 650 22.38 -31.52 23.58
CA SER A 650 23.81 -31.35 23.29
C SER A 650 24.51 -32.69 23.51
N GLY A 651 24.97 -33.32 22.43
CA GLY A 651 25.38 -34.72 22.45
C GLY A 651 24.23 -35.63 22.92
N GLN A 652 24.42 -36.29 24.07
CA GLN A 652 23.40 -37.14 24.70
C GLN A 652 22.61 -36.42 25.82
N LEU A 653 23.03 -35.22 26.22
CA LEU A 653 22.40 -34.47 27.30
C LEU A 653 21.11 -33.79 26.79
N LEU A 654 19.96 -34.12 27.38
CA LEU A 654 18.71 -33.41 27.15
C LEU A 654 18.80 -32.03 27.82
N LEU A 655 18.72 -30.97 27.02
CA LEU A 655 18.76 -29.59 27.48
C LEU A 655 17.36 -29.02 27.71
N SER A 656 16.42 -29.31 26.81
CA SER A 656 15.06 -28.78 26.90
C SER A 656 14.06 -29.75 26.31
N GLU A 657 12.87 -29.80 26.90
CA GLU A 657 11.69 -30.49 26.35
C GLU A 657 10.55 -29.48 26.28
N LEU A 658 10.12 -29.18 25.05
CA LEU A 658 9.02 -28.27 24.74
C LEU A 658 7.81 -29.07 24.29
N LYS A 659 6.63 -28.49 24.49
CA LYS A 659 5.35 -29.04 24.03
C LYS A 659 4.90 -28.28 22.79
N GLY A 660 4.53 -29.02 21.75
CA GLY A 660 4.02 -28.47 20.49
C GLY A 660 2.61 -28.92 20.16
N PRO A 661 1.91 -28.22 19.25
CA PRO A 661 0.54 -28.57 18.86
C PRO A 661 0.47 -29.88 18.07
N GLY A 662 -0.45 -30.78 18.43
CA GLY A 662 -0.74 -32.01 17.68
C GLY A 662 -1.73 -31.84 16.52
N LYS A 663 -1.81 -30.66 15.89
CA LYS A 663 -2.80 -30.37 14.84
C LYS A 663 -2.33 -30.92 13.48
N ALA A 664 -3.27 -31.35 12.64
CA ALA A 664 -2.94 -31.65 11.25
C ALA A 664 -2.47 -30.38 10.51
N GLY A 665 -1.50 -30.52 9.61
CA GLY A 665 -0.87 -29.43 8.88
C GLY A 665 0.47 -28.98 9.48
N LEU A 666 0.85 -27.74 9.17
CA LEU A 666 2.05 -27.09 9.70
C LEU A 666 1.85 -26.71 11.16
N ASN A 667 2.85 -27.00 11.98
CA ASN A 667 2.94 -26.63 13.39
C ASN A 667 4.31 -25.98 13.66
N GLN A 668 4.34 -25.09 14.64
CA GLN A 668 5.54 -24.34 15.02
C GLN A 668 5.74 -24.38 16.53
N VAL A 669 7.00 -24.45 16.96
CA VAL A 669 7.43 -24.27 18.35
C VAL A 669 8.66 -23.37 18.38
N LEU A 670 8.71 -22.48 19.36
CA LEU A 670 9.84 -21.59 19.59
C LEU A 670 10.70 -22.14 20.73
N TRP A 671 11.98 -22.41 20.44
CA TRP A 671 12.97 -22.68 21.48
C TRP A 671 13.77 -21.40 21.75
N ASN A 672 13.53 -20.79 22.91
CA ASN A 672 14.21 -19.59 23.41
C ASN A 672 15.70 -19.79 23.77
N MET A 673 16.35 -20.80 23.19
CA MET A 673 17.79 -21.07 23.35
C MET A 673 18.20 -21.26 24.82
N THR A 674 17.33 -21.87 25.63
CA THR A 674 17.62 -22.17 27.03
C THR A 674 17.67 -23.68 27.30
N ALA A 675 18.60 -24.08 28.17
CA ALA A 675 18.56 -25.37 28.84
C ALA A 675 17.79 -25.23 30.16
N ARG A 676 17.02 -26.25 30.51
CA ARG A 676 16.24 -26.33 31.75
C ARG A 676 16.85 -27.41 32.63
N ARG A 677 17.13 -27.08 33.90
CA ARG A 677 17.36 -28.09 34.95
C ARG A 677 16.40 -27.89 36.11
N GLU A 678 16.07 -28.98 36.79
CA GLU A 678 15.33 -28.90 38.05
C GLU A 678 16.19 -28.20 39.11
N ARG A 679 15.55 -27.33 39.90
CA ARG A 679 16.16 -26.72 41.08
C ARG A 679 16.29 -27.76 42.18
N THR A 680 17.36 -27.65 42.96
CA THR A 680 17.47 -28.37 44.23
C THR A 680 16.39 -27.88 45.20
N GLU A 681 16.04 -28.69 46.21
CA GLU A 681 15.02 -28.30 47.19
C GLU A 681 15.35 -26.99 47.92
N GLU A 682 16.63 -26.71 48.16
CA GLU A 682 17.07 -25.44 48.78
C GLU A 682 16.87 -24.25 47.82
N GLU A 683 17.21 -24.39 46.54
CA GLU A 683 16.96 -23.36 45.53
C GLU A 683 15.45 -23.11 45.36
N LYS A 684 14.61 -24.17 45.36
CA LYS A 684 13.14 -24.06 45.34
C LYS A 684 12.63 -23.25 46.53
N LYS A 685 13.14 -23.55 47.74
CA LYS A 685 12.78 -22.83 48.98
C LYS A 685 13.15 -21.35 48.89
N GLN A 686 14.36 -21.03 48.43
CA GLN A 686 14.82 -19.63 48.28
C GLN A 686 13.97 -18.84 47.27
N VAL A 687 13.67 -19.44 46.12
CA VAL A 687 12.82 -18.78 45.10
C VAL A 687 11.41 -18.58 45.62
N ARG A 688 10.81 -19.56 46.29
CA ARG A 688 9.47 -19.41 46.89
C ARG A 688 9.44 -18.32 47.97
N GLN A 689 10.49 -18.19 48.79
CA GLN A 689 10.63 -17.09 49.75
C GLN A 689 10.82 -15.73 49.07
N MET A 690 11.56 -15.67 47.96
CA MET A 690 11.70 -14.46 47.14
C MET A 690 10.36 -14.04 46.55
N LEU A 691 9.62 -14.97 45.94
CA LEU A 691 8.30 -14.72 45.36
C LEU A 691 7.30 -14.24 46.41
N ALA A 692 7.29 -14.85 47.60
CA ALA A 692 6.46 -14.41 48.72
C ALA A 692 6.79 -12.98 49.18
N ARG A 693 8.10 -12.63 49.25
CA ARG A 693 8.53 -11.26 49.56
C ARG A 693 8.11 -10.26 48.50
N MET A 694 8.23 -10.59 47.21
CA MET A 694 7.79 -9.73 46.12
C MET A 694 6.28 -9.50 46.15
N ALA A 695 5.50 -10.57 46.34
CA ALA A 695 4.04 -10.49 46.44
C ALA A 695 3.60 -9.61 47.63
N GLY A 696 4.28 -9.72 48.77
CA GLY A 696 4.06 -8.85 49.94
C GLY A 696 4.33 -7.36 49.68
N SER A 697 5.16 -7.04 48.68
CA SER A 697 5.46 -5.67 48.24
C SER A 697 4.63 -5.21 47.03
N GLY A 698 3.60 -5.98 46.63
CA GLY A 698 2.74 -5.65 45.48
C GLY A 698 3.33 -5.99 44.10
N PHE A 699 4.46 -6.72 44.05
CA PHE A 699 5.08 -7.15 42.79
C PHE A 699 4.79 -8.63 42.51
N SER A 700 4.33 -8.93 41.30
CA SER A 700 4.21 -10.31 40.81
C SER A 700 5.36 -10.67 39.87
N SER A 701 5.89 -11.89 39.98
CA SER A 701 6.91 -12.43 39.09
C SER A 701 6.47 -13.77 38.53
N GLN A 702 6.81 -14.05 37.26
CA GLN A 702 6.48 -15.29 36.56
C GLN A 702 7.58 -16.36 36.64
N VAL A 703 8.50 -16.25 37.62
CA VAL A 703 9.57 -17.24 37.79
C VAL A 703 8.98 -18.60 38.19
N ASP A 704 9.15 -19.62 37.33
CA ASP A 704 8.89 -21.02 37.66
C ASP A 704 9.74 -21.37 38.91
N PRO A 705 9.15 -21.81 40.04
CA PRO A 705 9.91 -22.11 41.26
C PRO A 705 10.69 -23.42 41.18
N ASP A 706 10.31 -24.34 40.30
CA ASP A 706 10.84 -25.70 40.29
C ASP A 706 12.00 -25.87 39.29
N TYR A 707 12.14 -24.99 38.30
CA TYR A 707 13.18 -25.10 37.27
C TYR A 707 13.95 -23.82 37.00
N VAL A 708 15.27 -23.95 36.82
CA VAL A 708 16.14 -22.87 36.35
C VAL A 708 16.38 -23.02 34.85
N TYR A 709 16.34 -21.88 34.16
CA TYR A 709 16.60 -21.76 32.73
C TYR A 709 17.95 -21.08 32.53
N VAL A 710 18.82 -21.70 31.75
CA VAL A 710 20.18 -21.19 31.47
C VAL A 710 20.34 -21.04 29.97
N PRO A 711 20.70 -19.85 29.47
CA PRO A 711 20.99 -19.68 28.05
C PRO A 711 22.09 -20.62 27.56
N VAL A 712 21.88 -21.28 26.43
CA VAL A 712 22.86 -22.19 25.83
C VAL A 712 23.83 -21.41 24.93
N ARG A 713 25.06 -21.91 24.77
CA ARG A 713 26.10 -21.23 23.96
C ARG A 713 25.89 -21.42 22.46
N GLU A 714 26.59 -20.64 21.65
CA GLU A 714 26.78 -20.92 20.23
C GLU A 714 27.30 -22.35 20.01
N GLY A 715 26.86 -22.98 18.92
CA GLY A 715 27.20 -24.38 18.63
C GLY A 715 26.06 -25.17 17.98
N GLU A 716 26.26 -26.47 17.88
CA GLU A 716 25.31 -27.41 17.28
C GLU A 716 24.53 -28.18 18.33
N TYR A 717 23.23 -28.30 18.08
CA TYR A 717 22.28 -29.00 18.94
C TYR A 717 21.44 -29.94 18.10
N ARG A 718 21.05 -31.08 18.66
CA ARG A 718 20.15 -32.03 18.00
C ARG A 718 18.73 -31.80 18.49
N VAL A 719 17.79 -31.60 17.58
CA VAL A 719 16.36 -31.56 17.88
C VAL A 719 15.72 -32.89 17.54
N VAL A 720 14.79 -33.36 18.38
CA VAL A 720 13.95 -34.53 18.13
C VAL A 720 12.50 -34.12 18.33
N VAL A 721 11.66 -34.36 17.32
CA VAL A 721 10.21 -34.17 17.40
C VAL A 721 9.57 -35.54 17.53
N GLU A 722 8.82 -35.75 18.62
CA GLU A 722 8.09 -36.98 18.92
C GLU A 722 6.58 -36.71 18.86
N ALA A 723 5.87 -37.43 18.00
CA ALA A 723 4.41 -37.35 17.85
C ALA A 723 3.81 -38.76 17.90
N GLY A 724 3.24 -39.13 19.06
CA GLY A 724 2.78 -40.50 19.31
C GLY A 724 3.95 -41.49 19.31
N SER A 725 3.90 -42.52 18.47
CA SER A 725 4.97 -43.51 18.31
C SER A 725 6.03 -43.13 17.27
N ARG A 726 5.89 -41.96 16.64
CA ARG A 726 6.76 -41.50 15.53
C ARG A 726 7.75 -40.47 16.05
N GLN A 727 8.97 -40.50 15.54
CA GLN A 727 9.99 -39.50 15.83
C GLN A 727 10.80 -39.13 14.59
N VAL A 728 11.21 -37.87 14.52
CA VAL A 728 12.15 -37.35 13.51
C VAL A 728 13.17 -36.46 14.21
N SER A 729 14.39 -36.38 13.67
CA SER A 729 15.45 -35.56 14.25
C SER A 729 16.11 -34.66 13.22
N GLY A 730 16.61 -33.51 13.69
CA GLY A 730 17.33 -32.53 12.89
C GLY A 730 18.44 -31.86 13.68
N LEU A 731 19.13 -30.94 13.03
CA LEU A 731 20.21 -30.14 13.59
C LEU A 731 19.73 -28.71 13.79
N ILE A 732 20.12 -28.10 14.90
CA ILE A 732 19.99 -26.66 15.17
C ILE A 732 21.40 -26.10 15.25
N ARG A 733 21.64 -24.98 14.58
CA ARG A 733 22.91 -24.27 14.65
C ARG A 733 22.70 -22.89 15.26
N LEU A 734 23.34 -22.64 16.40
CA LEU A 734 23.40 -21.31 17.01
C LEU A 734 24.72 -20.64 16.63
N LEU A 735 24.61 -19.46 16.04
CA LEU A 735 25.75 -18.68 15.58
C LEU A 735 26.11 -17.59 16.61
N PRO A 736 27.40 -17.26 16.76
CA PRO A 736 27.82 -16.15 17.60
C PRO A 736 27.34 -14.81 17.04
N ASP A 737 27.05 -13.86 17.92
CA ASP A 737 26.84 -12.47 17.56
C ASP A 737 28.18 -11.80 17.22
N LEU A 738 28.54 -11.79 15.94
CA LEU A 738 29.75 -11.13 15.43
C LEU A 738 29.50 -9.69 14.96
N TRP A 739 28.29 -9.15 15.17
CA TRP A 739 27.86 -7.84 14.64
C TRP A 739 28.71 -6.66 15.12
N ASN A 740 29.35 -6.78 16.29
CA ASN A 740 30.13 -5.73 16.92
C ASN A 740 31.65 -6.01 16.95
N ILE A 741 32.18 -6.84 16.04
CA ILE A 741 33.63 -7.15 16.00
C ILE A 741 34.41 -6.19 15.08
N ASN A 742 33.75 -5.22 14.44
CA ASN A 742 34.40 -4.17 13.65
C ASN A 742 34.33 -2.79 14.31
#